data_AF-A0A1B1DTC6-F1
#
_entry.id   AF-A0A1B1DTC6-F1
#
_cell.length_a   1.000
_cell.length_b   1.000
_cell.length_c   1.000
_cell.angle_alpha   90.00
_cell.angle_beta   90.00
_cell.angle_gamma   90.00
#
_symmetry.space_group_name_H-M   'P 1'
#
loop_
_entity.id
_entity.type
_entity.pdbx_description
1 polymer ?
#
loop_
_entity_poly.entity_id
_entity_poly.type
_entity_poly.pdbx_seq_one_letter_code
_entity_poly.pdbx_strand_id
1 'polypeptide(L)'
;MKEHLIKDTVWKEIGDRIKPLATAISKEDKDDVDQHCSGLDGKNKQVCVYIVRGVQDIYKIPKETGGKEIERINNRKFKATMQCVILNAYIKKLEEQAEESSCSIKQGIEKAFGENEKIKTSSCPEGITCEVCNREYCPNQKIGDKEIGTELITRLNNNDQIKTTLSTIDILCKDCTKEPTFCDRENMKTDINDRAIEMFKKISKDSKNMETHCRGNSDPTSRIVTDTEKTACKFITAGLKYIYEIPADPKENRKYGTEALDNQLFRRTMACLLLNAYANKLQGEVKSPCEVSEKTTEQAFDRGNKERNTWCVDSDKSKCFKCERAPDLSCEIGGEKVKEKLKTMLNQNDANITQTLNTLNTINDNLCDRAQCVTTQWTRDRREGDKKKWEKEIWDDGDMPNILKELSNSMKNGNTADDPLCTNINKNSGTPSDAEKKACNYIVTGLKHIYGITEELGDKPPQRKKNDKRFKQTMACLILNEYGKLLGEECATKDTVQKAFTAAQDFHNTQCKQQPCEKCTWDTCKKFKIEQKSQREEIRKRLNQDNDIKSTLTTINDLCNQSTQPKVTNTQENSGVARSGKPPEPSPGPGPSDDSSAKAVDTNSQAERSEKGKEGDDAHEAKAGTGPMLTIGTKRAQVEVIFPTITKNEDDSCPPTMTRTQCEAAEKFTSHYSGPNTGEAGTGKTDGATSPQTPSKNTNDEAS
;
A
#
# COMPACT_ATOMS: atom_id res chain seq x y z
N MET A 1 8.83 -40.34 23.59
CA MET A 1 8.26 -38.98 23.72
C MET A 1 9.32 -37.90 23.88
N LYS A 2 10.01 -37.75 25.03
CA LYS A 2 10.94 -36.61 25.26
C LYS A 2 11.98 -36.38 24.15
N GLU A 3 12.55 -37.43 23.59
CA GLU A 3 13.55 -37.33 22.51
C GLU A 3 12.98 -36.79 21.18
N HIS A 4 11.72 -37.12 20.85
CA HIS A 4 11.03 -36.62 19.65
C HIS A 4 10.74 -35.12 19.77
N LEU A 5 10.23 -34.70 20.94
CA LEU A 5 9.97 -33.29 21.27
C LEU A 5 11.23 -32.42 21.16
N ILE A 6 12.40 -32.95 21.52
CA ILE A 6 13.69 -32.24 21.37
C ILE A 6 14.06 -32.10 19.89
N LYS A 7 13.94 -33.18 19.09
CA LYS A 7 14.23 -33.18 17.65
C LYS A 7 13.37 -32.16 16.88
N ASP A 8 12.09 -32.10 17.17
CA ASP A 8 11.17 -31.13 16.55
C ASP A 8 11.48 -29.68 16.95
N THR A 9 11.88 -29.46 18.20
CA THR A 9 12.26 -28.13 18.70
C THR A 9 13.52 -27.61 18.00
N VAL A 10 14.55 -28.45 17.83
CA VAL A 10 15.78 -28.10 17.09
C VAL A 10 15.45 -27.75 15.64
N TRP A 11 14.61 -28.54 14.97
CA TRP A 11 14.20 -28.26 13.59
C TRP A 11 13.34 -27.01 13.44
N LYS A 12 12.59 -26.62 14.48
CA LYS A 12 11.88 -25.34 14.51
C LYS A 12 12.86 -24.17 14.57
N GLU A 13 13.81 -24.18 15.51
CA GLU A 13 14.80 -23.12 15.64
C GLU A 13 15.67 -22.94 14.39
N ILE A 14 16.06 -24.04 13.74
CA ILE A 14 16.77 -23.99 12.44
C ILE A 14 15.89 -23.32 11.37
N GLY A 15 14.60 -23.64 11.32
CA GLY A 15 13.64 -23.00 10.41
C GLY A 15 13.52 -21.49 10.63
N ASP A 16 13.46 -21.06 11.89
CA ASP A 16 13.35 -19.66 12.28
C ASP A 16 14.59 -18.82 11.88
N ARG A 17 15.75 -19.44 11.60
CA ARG A 17 16.94 -18.77 11.04
C ARG A 17 16.91 -18.54 9.53
N ILE A 18 16.06 -19.25 8.78
CA ILE A 18 16.03 -19.15 7.30
C ILE A 18 15.54 -17.78 6.86
N LYS A 19 14.48 -17.24 7.46
CA LYS A 19 13.91 -15.94 7.07
C LYS A 19 14.85 -14.75 7.31
N PRO A 20 15.51 -14.60 8.48
CA PRO A 20 16.54 -13.57 8.69
C PRO A 20 17.68 -13.65 7.66
N LEU A 21 18.23 -14.86 7.43
CA LEU A 21 19.32 -15.06 6.47
C LEU A 21 18.88 -14.69 5.04
N ALA A 22 17.72 -15.19 4.59
CA ALA A 22 17.19 -14.90 3.27
C ALA A 22 16.99 -13.39 3.07
N THR A 23 16.47 -12.70 4.09
CA THR A 23 16.35 -11.23 4.09
C THR A 23 17.70 -10.54 4.00
N ALA A 24 18.72 -11.00 4.74
CA ALA A 24 20.05 -10.40 4.66
C ALA A 24 20.70 -10.57 3.27
N ILE A 25 20.63 -11.78 2.70
CA ILE A 25 21.15 -12.10 1.37
C ILE A 25 20.45 -11.24 0.30
N SER A 26 19.12 -11.14 0.35
CA SER A 26 18.30 -10.50 -0.68
C SER A 26 18.17 -8.97 -0.57
N LYS A 27 18.92 -8.29 0.30
CA LYS A 27 18.89 -6.81 0.39
C LYS A 27 19.28 -6.16 -0.94
N GLU A 28 18.69 -5.02 -1.28
CA GLU A 28 19.08 -4.25 -2.48
C GLU A 28 20.03 -3.09 -2.14
N ASP A 29 20.08 -2.66 -0.88
CA ASP A 29 20.92 -1.54 -0.45
C ASP A 29 22.42 -1.80 -0.64
N LYS A 30 23.11 -0.70 -0.97
CA LYS A 30 24.58 -0.60 -1.01
C LYS A 30 25.15 -0.48 0.41
N ASP A 31 24.88 -1.49 1.23
CA ASP A 31 25.68 -1.76 2.43
C ASP A 31 27.18 -1.87 2.04
N ASP A 32 28.08 -1.61 2.99
CA ASP A 32 29.55 -1.60 2.82
C ASP A 32 30.17 -3.01 2.61
N VAL A 33 29.47 -3.86 1.87
CA VAL A 33 29.87 -5.22 1.47
C VAL A 33 30.54 -5.24 0.10
N ASP A 34 30.28 -4.24 -0.75
CA ASP A 34 30.79 -4.16 -2.12
C ASP A 34 32.34 -4.14 -2.15
N GLN A 35 32.98 -3.57 -1.12
CA GLN A 35 34.44 -3.58 -0.95
C GLN A 35 35.02 -5.00 -0.87
N HIS A 36 34.31 -5.94 -0.22
CA HIS A 36 34.73 -7.34 -0.10
C HIS A 36 34.58 -8.09 -1.44
N CYS A 37 33.78 -7.58 -2.38
CA CYS A 37 33.61 -8.17 -3.71
C CYS A 37 34.34 -7.39 -4.82
N SER A 38 35.28 -6.52 -4.44
CA SER A 38 36.14 -5.78 -5.37
C SER A 38 36.95 -6.71 -6.28
N GLY A 39 37.03 -6.35 -7.56
CA GLY A 39 37.75 -7.12 -8.59
C GLY A 39 36.93 -8.22 -9.27
N LEU A 40 35.64 -8.33 -8.97
CA LEU A 40 34.70 -9.22 -9.66
C LEU A 40 33.67 -8.43 -10.47
N ASP A 41 33.14 -9.06 -11.52
CA ASP A 41 32.03 -8.57 -12.34
C ASP A 41 30.88 -9.59 -12.46
N GLY A 42 29.77 -9.13 -13.05
CA GLY A 42 28.58 -9.93 -13.37
C GLY A 42 28.14 -10.91 -12.28
N LYS A 43 27.87 -12.15 -12.70
CA LYS A 43 27.49 -13.28 -11.82
C LYS A 43 28.43 -13.50 -10.64
N ASN A 44 29.75 -13.37 -10.82
CA ASN A 44 30.71 -13.64 -9.75
C ASN A 44 30.64 -12.53 -8.68
N LYS A 45 30.49 -11.27 -9.09
CA LYS A 45 30.23 -10.19 -8.13
C LYS A 45 28.92 -10.41 -7.39
N GLN A 46 27.85 -10.76 -8.09
CA GLN A 46 26.52 -10.93 -7.48
C GLN A 46 26.51 -12.09 -6.46
N VAL A 47 27.09 -13.24 -6.80
CA VAL A 47 27.24 -14.38 -5.89
C VAL A 47 28.11 -14.02 -4.68
N CYS A 48 29.20 -13.29 -4.89
CA CYS A 48 30.03 -12.80 -3.78
C CYS A 48 29.21 -11.92 -2.83
N VAL A 49 28.47 -10.93 -3.33
CA VAL A 49 27.68 -10.00 -2.51
C VAL A 49 26.60 -10.74 -1.70
N TYR A 50 25.91 -11.71 -2.31
CA TYR A 50 24.96 -12.57 -1.61
C TYR A 50 25.59 -13.33 -0.44
N ILE A 51 26.76 -13.94 -0.65
CA ILE A 51 27.45 -14.72 0.39
C ILE A 51 28.00 -13.81 1.48
N VAL A 52 28.65 -12.69 1.12
CA VAL A 52 29.19 -11.71 2.09
C VAL A 52 28.09 -11.18 3.00
N ARG A 53 26.90 -10.85 2.47
CA ARG A 53 25.75 -10.43 3.30
C ARG A 53 25.28 -11.51 4.26
N GLY A 54 25.21 -12.77 3.80
CA GLY A 54 24.88 -13.91 4.65
C GLY A 54 25.89 -14.13 5.79
N VAL A 55 27.18 -14.09 5.47
CA VAL A 55 28.29 -14.15 6.44
C VAL A 55 28.22 -13.00 7.44
N GLN A 56 27.96 -11.78 6.97
CA GLN A 56 27.88 -10.61 7.83
C GLN A 56 26.71 -10.68 8.82
N ASP A 57 25.55 -11.17 8.38
CA ASP A 57 24.38 -11.37 9.25
C ASP A 57 24.65 -12.40 10.35
N ILE A 58 25.37 -13.49 10.02
CA ILE A 58 25.79 -14.52 10.98
C ILE A 58 26.67 -13.92 12.10
N TYR A 59 27.59 -13.02 11.78
CA TYR A 59 28.43 -12.38 12.81
C TYR A 59 27.69 -11.34 13.64
N LYS A 60 26.73 -10.62 13.03
CA LYS A 60 25.87 -9.63 13.69
C LYS A 60 24.86 -10.23 14.68
N ILE A 61 24.74 -11.56 14.80
CA ILE A 61 23.85 -12.22 15.77
C ILE A 61 24.21 -11.79 17.20
N PRO A 62 23.30 -11.10 17.93
CA PRO A 62 23.57 -10.61 19.28
C PRO A 62 23.48 -11.75 20.31
N LYS A 63 24.12 -11.54 21.47
CA LYS A 63 23.85 -12.34 22.67
C LYS A 63 22.48 -11.94 23.24
N GLU A 64 21.71 -12.92 23.70
CA GLU A 64 20.37 -12.71 24.28
C GLU A 64 20.43 -11.94 25.62
N THR A 65 19.30 -11.35 26.03
CA THR A 65 19.13 -10.66 27.31
C THR A 65 18.33 -11.53 28.30
N GLY A 66 18.82 -11.65 29.54
CA GLY A 66 18.25 -12.53 30.58
C GLY A 66 18.77 -13.98 30.54
N GLY A 67 18.57 -14.75 31.61
CA GLY A 67 19.09 -16.13 31.75
C GLY A 67 20.58 -16.22 32.11
N LYS A 68 21.13 -17.44 32.23
CA LYS A 68 22.55 -17.59 32.61
C LYS A 68 23.48 -17.23 31.46
N GLU A 69 24.67 -16.72 31.77
CA GLU A 69 25.64 -16.26 30.77
C GLU A 69 26.08 -17.39 29.81
N ILE A 70 26.35 -18.59 30.35
CA ILE A 70 26.71 -19.78 29.56
C ILE A 70 25.58 -20.20 28.60
N GLU A 71 24.32 -20.15 29.05
CA GLU A 71 23.15 -20.48 28.22
C GLU A 71 23.05 -19.50 27.04
N ARG A 72 23.18 -18.19 27.30
CA ARG A 72 23.17 -17.14 26.26
C ARG A 72 24.32 -17.27 25.26
N ILE A 73 25.53 -17.63 25.71
CA ILE A 73 26.67 -17.90 24.84
C ILE A 73 26.39 -19.12 23.94
N ASN A 74 25.90 -20.22 24.51
CA ASN A 74 25.61 -21.44 23.77
C ASN A 74 24.47 -21.24 22.76
N ASN A 75 23.39 -20.55 23.13
CA ASN A 75 22.29 -20.19 22.23
C ASN A 75 22.78 -19.34 21.05
N ARG A 76 23.63 -18.34 21.30
CA ARG A 76 24.21 -17.48 20.25
C ARG A 76 25.11 -18.28 19.31
N LYS A 77 25.98 -19.14 19.85
CA LYS A 77 26.81 -20.06 19.06
C LYS A 77 25.95 -20.96 18.17
N PHE A 78 24.98 -21.67 18.76
CA PHE A 78 24.06 -22.54 18.02
C PHE A 78 23.36 -21.80 16.88
N LYS A 79 22.81 -20.60 17.12
CA LYS A 79 22.16 -19.77 16.10
C LYS A 79 23.11 -19.37 14.97
N ALA A 80 24.35 -19.00 15.29
CA ALA A 80 25.38 -18.68 14.29
C ALA A 80 25.81 -19.90 13.48
N THR A 81 26.10 -21.02 14.12
CA THR A 81 26.49 -22.28 13.46
C THR A 81 25.37 -22.79 12.56
N MET A 82 24.12 -22.86 13.03
CA MET A 82 23.00 -23.31 12.21
C MET A 82 22.73 -22.38 11.03
N GLN A 83 22.87 -21.07 11.20
CA GLN A 83 22.71 -20.14 10.08
C GLN A 83 23.88 -20.23 9.07
N CYS A 84 25.10 -20.54 9.52
CA CYS A 84 26.20 -20.88 8.64
C CYS A 84 25.95 -22.17 7.83
N VAL A 85 25.33 -23.19 8.43
CA VAL A 85 24.91 -24.42 7.73
C VAL A 85 23.83 -24.12 6.68
N ILE A 86 22.85 -23.26 7.00
CA ILE A 86 21.83 -22.82 6.03
C ILE A 86 22.47 -22.04 4.87
N LEU A 87 23.43 -21.16 5.16
CA LEU A 87 24.17 -20.41 4.12
C LEU A 87 24.96 -21.37 3.20
N ASN A 88 25.65 -22.37 3.76
CA ASN A 88 26.33 -23.38 2.96
C ASN A 88 25.36 -24.24 2.13
N ALA A 89 24.16 -24.56 2.64
CA ALA A 89 23.11 -25.24 1.86
C ALA A 89 22.60 -24.37 0.68
N TYR A 90 22.42 -23.06 0.90
CA TYR A 90 22.08 -22.11 -0.17
C TYR A 90 23.20 -22.01 -1.23
N ILE A 91 24.47 -21.96 -0.81
CA ILE A 91 25.62 -21.94 -1.74
C ILE A 91 25.68 -23.24 -2.55
N LYS A 92 25.45 -24.41 -1.92
CA LYS A 92 25.37 -25.66 -2.68
C LYS A 92 24.22 -25.62 -3.71
N LYS A 93 23.09 -24.98 -3.39
CA LYS A 93 21.99 -24.84 -4.36
C LYS A 93 22.33 -23.92 -5.53
N LEU A 94 23.05 -22.82 -5.27
CA LEU A 94 23.61 -21.97 -6.32
C LEU A 94 24.57 -22.74 -7.23
N GLU A 95 25.43 -23.59 -6.68
CA GLU A 95 26.37 -24.40 -7.46
C GLU A 95 25.64 -25.42 -8.34
N GLU A 96 24.62 -26.11 -7.82
CA GLU A 96 23.79 -27.03 -8.62
C GLU A 96 23.12 -26.35 -9.83
N GLN A 97 22.52 -25.18 -9.64
CA GLN A 97 21.87 -24.44 -10.75
C GLN A 97 22.88 -23.86 -11.74
N ALA A 98 24.05 -23.45 -11.26
CA ALA A 98 25.13 -23.00 -12.12
C ALA A 98 25.75 -24.16 -12.92
N GLU A 99 25.83 -25.36 -12.35
CA GLU A 99 26.26 -26.59 -13.05
C GLU A 99 25.26 -26.95 -14.18
N GLU A 100 23.95 -26.91 -13.92
CA GLU A 100 22.90 -27.15 -14.93
C GLU A 100 23.02 -26.22 -16.16
N SER A 101 23.49 -24.99 -15.96
CA SER A 101 23.66 -23.96 -16.99
C SER A 101 25.09 -23.83 -17.55
N SER A 102 26.02 -24.72 -17.17
CA SER A 102 27.46 -24.63 -17.51
C SER A 102 28.12 -23.30 -17.10
N CYS A 103 27.64 -22.72 -16.00
CA CYS A 103 27.96 -21.38 -15.53
C CYS A 103 29.01 -21.39 -14.41
N SER A 104 30.11 -20.64 -14.58
CA SER A 104 31.13 -20.51 -13.53
C SER A 104 30.83 -19.35 -12.57
N ILE A 105 30.34 -19.69 -11.37
CA ILE A 105 30.17 -18.78 -10.22
C ILE A 105 31.27 -18.92 -9.15
N LYS A 106 32.24 -19.80 -9.39
CA LYS A 106 33.24 -20.25 -8.41
C LYS A 106 34.08 -19.10 -7.83
N GLN A 107 34.48 -18.14 -8.65
CA GLN A 107 35.28 -17.00 -8.23
C GLN A 107 34.53 -16.11 -7.22
N GLY A 108 33.21 -15.96 -7.39
CA GLY A 108 32.36 -15.24 -6.44
C GLY A 108 32.33 -15.89 -5.06
N ILE A 109 32.19 -17.22 -5.03
CA ILE A 109 32.19 -18.01 -3.80
C ILE A 109 33.56 -17.94 -3.11
N GLU A 110 34.65 -18.15 -3.85
CA GLU A 110 36.02 -18.12 -3.33
C GLU A 110 36.39 -16.75 -2.77
N LYS A 111 36.03 -15.66 -3.45
CA LYS A 111 36.28 -14.29 -2.98
C LYS A 111 35.53 -13.98 -1.68
N ALA A 112 34.26 -14.36 -1.59
CA ALA A 112 33.45 -14.12 -0.38
C ALA A 112 34.02 -14.83 0.85
N PHE A 113 34.43 -16.10 0.73
CA PHE A 113 35.08 -16.83 1.82
C PHE A 113 36.52 -16.35 2.08
N GLY A 114 37.24 -15.82 1.08
CA GLY A 114 38.55 -15.21 1.27
C GLY A 114 38.54 -13.91 2.09
N GLU A 115 37.41 -13.19 2.11
CA GLU A 115 37.21 -11.97 2.92
C GLU A 115 36.61 -12.25 4.31
N ASN A 116 36.22 -13.50 4.58
CA ASN A 116 35.43 -13.91 5.74
C ASN A 116 36.00 -13.47 7.10
N GLU A 117 37.32 -13.60 7.30
CA GLU A 117 37.97 -13.15 8.54
C GLU A 117 37.94 -11.63 8.72
N LYS A 118 37.98 -10.86 7.63
CA LYS A 118 37.83 -9.38 7.70
C LYS A 118 36.40 -9.01 8.05
N ILE A 119 35.42 -9.69 7.46
CA ILE A 119 33.98 -9.52 7.76
C ILE A 119 33.70 -9.90 9.22
N LYS A 120 34.32 -10.97 9.74
CA LYS A 120 34.28 -11.36 11.16
C LYS A 120 34.83 -10.26 12.06
N THR A 121 35.99 -9.72 11.71
CA THR A 121 36.64 -8.64 12.49
C THR A 121 35.81 -7.36 12.52
N SER A 122 35.16 -6.98 11.40
CA SER A 122 34.35 -5.76 11.32
C SER A 122 32.93 -5.89 11.88
N SER A 123 32.38 -7.10 11.92
CA SER A 123 30.94 -7.33 12.17
C SER A 123 30.63 -8.17 13.41
N CYS A 124 31.64 -8.72 14.10
CA CYS A 124 31.44 -9.37 15.40
C CYS A 124 31.24 -8.31 16.51
N PRO A 125 30.19 -8.38 17.34
CA PRO A 125 29.96 -7.42 18.41
C PRO A 125 31.05 -7.46 19.50
N GLU A 126 31.36 -6.30 20.06
CA GLU A 126 32.31 -6.16 21.17
C GLU A 126 31.97 -7.06 22.37
N GLY A 127 32.99 -7.62 22.99
CA GLY A 127 32.84 -8.52 24.15
C GLY A 127 32.27 -9.89 23.83
N ILE A 128 32.14 -10.29 22.56
CA ILE A 128 31.70 -11.64 22.16
C ILE A 128 32.72 -12.30 21.22
N THR A 129 33.08 -13.55 21.50
CA THR A 129 33.87 -14.37 20.56
C THR A 129 33.01 -14.85 19.40
N CYS A 130 33.42 -14.57 18.16
CA CYS A 130 32.86 -15.17 16.94
C CYS A 130 33.77 -16.29 16.41
N GLU A 131 33.18 -17.43 16.09
CA GLU A 131 33.81 -18.51 15.34
C GLU A 131 33.62 -18.28 13.84
N VAL A 132 34.58 -18.69 13.00
CA VAL A 132 34.53 -18.45 11.55
C VAL A 132 33.44 -19.32 10.91
N CYS A 133 32.56 -18.71 10.11
CA CYS A 133 31.64 -19.47 9.27
C CYS A 133 32.39 -20.05 8.07
N ASN A 134 32.98 -21.22 8.23
CA ASN A 134 33.73 -21.89 7.16
C ASN A 134 32.82 -22.39 6.03
N ARG A 135 33.42 -22.65 4.86
CA ARG A 135 32.76 -23.33 3.75
C ARG A 135 32.73 -24.84 4.01
N GLU A 136 31.88 -25.25 4.94
CA GLU A 136 31.71 -26.63 5.38
C GLU A 136 30.24 -27.05 5.20
N TYR A 137 30.00 -28.12 4.45
CA TYR A 137 28.65 -28.64 4.20
C TYR A 137 28.59 -30.14 4.45
N CYS A 138 27.76 -30.54 5.41
CA CYS A 138 27.61 -31.91 5.89
C CYS A 138 26.19 -32.44 5.62
N PRO A 139 25.77 -32.60 4.34
CA PRO A 139 24.37 -32.86 3.98
C PRO A 139 23.80 -34.14 4.58
N ASN A 140 24.64 -35.18 4.69
CA ASN A 140 24.25 -36.54 5.06
C ASN A 140 24.12 -36.74 6.59
N GLN A 141 24.47 -35.73 7.39
CA GLN A 141 24.27 -35.77 8.84
C GLN A 141 22.78 -35.66 9.17
N LYS A 142 22.35 -36.28 10.27
CA LYS A 142 20.93 -36.34 10.65
C LYS A 142 20.65 -35.62 11.97
N ILE A 143 19.54 -34.88 12.01
CA ILE A 143 18.96 -34.33 13.24
C ILE A 143 17.65 -35.06 13.46
N GLY A 144 17.65 -35.99 14.40
CA GLY A 144 16.61 -37.02 14.46
C GLY A 144 16.67 -37.89 13.21
N ASP A 145 15.52 -38.11 12.59
CA ASP A 145 15.38 -39.02 11.44
C ASP A 145 15.56 -38.30 10.09
N LYS A 146 15.74 -36.97 10.11
CA LYS A 146 15.87 -36.10 8.94
C LYS A 146 17.33 -35.79 8.61
N GLU A 147 17.70 -35.93 7.34
CA GLU A 147 18.98 -35.48 6.80
C GLU A 147 19.02 -33.96 6.66
N ILE A 148 20.13 -33.35 7.10
CA ILE A 148 20.27 -31.90 7.19
C ILE A 148 20.15 -31.26 5.80
N GLY A 149 20.82 -31.82 4.79
CA GLY A 149 20.80 -31.26 3.44
C GLY A 149 19.40 -31.26 2.82
N THR A 150 18.74 -32.42 2.79
CA THR A 150 17.43 -32.61 2.18
C THR A 150 16.35 -31.72 2.80
N GLU A 151 16.31 -31.62 4.14
CA GLU A 151 15.34 -30.77 4.84
C GLU A 151 15.63 -29.27 4.63
N LEU A 152 16.91 -28.84 4.64
CA LEU A 152 17.26 -27.44 4.42
C LEU A 152 17.00 -26.98 2.99
N ILE A 153 17.37 -27.77 1.97
CA ILE A 153 17.05 -27.47 0.57
C ILE A 153 15.54 -27.34 0.37
N THR A 154 14.75 -28.25 0.96
CA THR A 154 13.27 -28.17 0.91
C THR A 154 12.74 -26.85 1.50
N ARG A 155 13.28 -26.41 2.64
CA ARG A 155 12.85 -25.15 3.28
C ARG A 155 13.35 -23.90 2.56
N LEU A 156 14.55 -23.93 1.98
CA LEU A 156 15.09 -22.86 1.14
C LEU A 156 14.26 -22.69 -0.15
N ASN A 157 13.89 -23.79 -0.80
CA ASN A 157 13.02 -23.79 -1.97
C ASN A 157 11.61 -23.24 -1.68
N ASN A 158 11.17 -23.23 -0.41
CA ASN A 158 9.90 -22.66 0.01
C ASN A 158 9.97 -21.18 0.41
N ASN A 159 11.15 -20.54 0.36
CA ASN A 159 11.33 -19.14 0.71
C ASN A 159 11.45 -18.26 -0.56
N ASP A 160 10.56 -17.29 -0.73
CA ASP A 160 10.48 -16.49 -1.97
C ASP A 160 11.67 -15.53 -2.17
N GLN A 161 12.32 -15.07 -1.10
CA GLN A 161 13.53 -14.25 -1.20
C GLN A 161 14.70 -15.09 -1.73
N ILE A 162 14.83 -16.34 -1.26
CA ILE A 162 15.80 -17.30 -1.80
C ILE A 162 15.48 -17.65 -3.25
N LYS A 163 14.22 -17.98 -3.59
CA LYS A 163 13.83 -18.20 -5.00
C LYS A 163 14.25 -17.02 -5.90
N THR A 164 14.04 -15.79 -5.43
CA THR A 164 14.41 -14.58 -6.17
C THR A 164 15.92 -14.52 -6.43
N THR A 165 16.76 -14.72 -5.42
CA THR A 165 18.22 -14.67 -5.60
C THR A 165 18.76 -15.83 -6.45
N LEU A 166 18.17 -17.02 -6.33
CA LEU A 166 18.45 -18.16 -7.21
C LEU A 166 18.07 -17.84 -8.68
N SER A 167 16.90 -17.26 -8.93
CA SER A 167 16.48 -16.83 -10.27
C SER A 167 17.37 -15.72 -10.86
N THR A 168 17.86 -14.79 -10.04
CA THR A 168 18.84 -13.79 -10.50
C THR A 168 20.13 -14.45 -11.01
N ILE A 169 20.61 -15.50 -10.34
CA ILE A 169 21.81 -16.21 -10.79
C ILE A 169 21.54 -17.04 -12.05
N ASP A 170 20.38 -17.71 -12.16
CA ASP A 170 19.95 -18.39 -13.39
C ASP A 170 19.96 -17.44 -14.62
N ILE A 171 19.38 -16.24 -14.47
CA ILE A 171 19.41 -15.19 -15.50
C ILE A 171 20.86 -14.80 -15.86
N LEU A 172 21.72 -14.54 -14.87
CA LEU A 172 23.13 -14.16 -15.08
C LEU A 172 24.02 -15.32 -15.58
N CYS A 173 23.50 -16.55 -15.57
CA CYS A 173 24.15 -17.76 -16.03
C CYS A 173 23.74 -18.16 -17.46
N LYS A 174 22.64 -17.60 -18.00
CA LYS A 174 22.21 -17.84 -19.37
C LYS A 174 23.25 -17.38 -20.40
N ASP A 175 23.48 -18.23 -21.40
CA ASP A 175 24.36 -17.94 -22.52
C ASP A 175 23.65 -17.10 -23.58
N CYS A 176 23.85 -15.78 -23.51
CA CYS A 176 23.26 -14.82 -24.45
C CYS A 176 23.71 -15.01 -25.92
N THR A 177 24.72 -15.85 -26.19
CA THR A 177 25.06 -16.22 -27.59
C THR A 177 24.11 -17.28 -28.16
N LYS A 178 23.36 -17.99 -27.29
CA LYS A 178 22.39 -19.03 -27.65
C LYS A 178 20.94 -18.56 -27.49
N GLU A 179 20.66 -17.72 -26.49
CA GLU A 179 19.33 -17.11 -26.28
C GLU A 179 19.39 -15.56 -26.28
N PRO A 180 19.81 -14.92 -27.39
CA PRO A 180 19.95 -13.46 -27.43
C PRO A 180 18.63 -12.74 -27.10
N THR A 181 17.50 -13.21 -27.64
CA THR A 181 16.16 -12.65 -27.40
C THR A 181 15.68 -12.78 -25.95
N PHE A 182 16.23 -13.71 -25.16
CA PHE A 182 15.98 -13.80 -23.72
C PHE A 182 16.80 -12.75 -22.97
N CYS A 183 18.10 -12.64 -23.27
CA CYS A 183 18.95 -11.66 -22.63
C CYS A 183 18.54 -10.22 -22.97
N ASP A 184 18.17 -9.93 -24.21
CA ASP A 184 17.66 -8.62 -24.62
C ASP A 184 16.39 -8.25 -23.84
N ARG A 185 15.49 -9.21 -23.60
CA ARG A 185 14.27 -9.02 -22.79
C ARG A 185 14.59 -8.75 -21.31
N GLU A 186 15.50 -9.50 -20.71
CA GLU A 186 15.86 -9.32 -19.30
C GLU A 186 16.74 -8.07 -19.06
N ASN A 187 17.60 -7.70 -20.01
CA ASN A 187 18.32 -6.42 -20.04
C ASN A 187 17.31 -5.26 -20.13
N MET A 188 16.38 -5.31 -21.09
CA MET A 188 15.30 -4.33 -21.26
C MET A 188 14.49 -4.16 -19.97
N LYS A 189 14.12 -5.26 -19.32
CA LYS A 189 13.38 -5.29 -18.04
C LYS A 189 14.20 -4.69 -16.88
N THR A 190 15.51 -4.90 -16.86
CA THR A 190 16.42 -4.27 -15.89
C THR A 190 16.51 -2.76 -16.11
N ASP A 191 16.69 -2.31 -17.36
CA ASP A 191 16.66 -0.89 -17.74
C ASP A 191 15.35 -0.21 -17.34
N ILE A 192 14.20 -0.89 -17.52
CA ILE A 192 12.88 -0.41 -17.08
C ILE A 192 12.81 -0.29 -15.55
N ASN A 193 13.33 -1.27 -14.82
CA ASN A 193 13.34 -1.28 -13.34
C ASN A 193 14.20 -0.15 -12.78
N ASP A 194 15.44 0.01 -13.24
CA ASP A 194 16.34 1.08 -12.81
C ASP A 194 15.75 2.47 -13.14
N ARG A 195 15.13 2.59 -14.33
CA ARG A 195 14.40 3.80 -14.75
C ARG A 195 13.19 4.08 -13.84
N ALA A 196 12.47 3.06 -13.40
CA ALA A 196 11.37 3.20 -12.45
C ALA A 196 11.86 3.68 -11.07
N ILE A 197 12.93 3.07 -10.53
CA ILE A 197 13.55 3.48 -9.25
C ILE A 197 13.91 4.97 -9.29
N GLU A 198 14.59 5.41 -10.34
CA GLU A 198 14.99 6.82 -10.49
C GLU A 198 13.77 7.74 -10.65
N MET A 199 12.79 7.36 -11.47
CA MET A 199 11.57 8.13 -11.68
C MET A 199 10.80 8.36 -10.37
N PHE A 200 10.57 7.33 -9.56
CA PHE A 200 9.79 7.49 -8.32
C PHE A 200 10.55 8.26 -7.24
N LYS A 201 11.88 8.12 -7.18
CA LYS A 201 12.76 8.97 -6.36
C LYS A 201 12.66 10.45 -6.76
N LYS A 202 12.61 10.73 -8.07
CA LYS A 202 12.42 12.08 -8.64
C LYS A 202 11.01 12.63 -8.36
N ILE A 203 9.96 11.82 -8.56
CA ILE A 203 8.57 12.19 -8.23
C ILE A 203 8.44 12.59 -6.76
N SER A 204 8.96 11.77 -5.83
CA SER A 204 8.92 12.07 -4.39
C SER A 204 9.64 13.39 -4.06
N LYS A 205 10.82 13.63 -4.64
CA LYS A 205 11.63 14.83 -4.39
C LYS A 205 11.05 16.10 -5.02
N ASP A 206 10.78 16.06 -6.33
CA ASP A 206 10.61 17.25 -7.16
C ASP A 206 9.14 17.71 -7.25
N SER A 207 8.18 16.89 -6.79
CA SER A 207 6.76 17.25 -6.63
C SER A 207 6.52 18.52 -5.82
N LYS A 208 7.41 18.85 -4.87
CA LYS A 208 7.39 20.11 -4.11
C LYS A 208 7.47 21.35 -4.99
N ASN A 209 8.13 21.24 -6.14
CA ASN A 209 8.32 22.33 -7.10
C ASN A 209 7.18 22.42 -8.13
N MET A 210 6.24 21.47 -8.13
CA MET A 210 5.15 21.40 -9.12
C MET A 210 3.90 22.21 -8.75
N GLU A 211 3.93 22.95 -7.63
CA GLU A 211 2.81 23.74 -7.12
C GLU A 211 2.17 24.65 -8.18
N THR A 212 2.98 25.38 -8.95
CA THR A 212 2.51 26.30 -10.00
C THR A 212 1.70 25.60 -11.09
N HIS A 213 2.13 24.40 -11.51
CA HIS A 213 1.48 23.63 -12.58
C HIS A 213 0.22 22.89 -12.10
N CYS A 214 -0.04 22.84 -10.79
CA CYS A 214 -1.21 22.19 -10.21
C CYS A 214 -2.26 23.16 -9.62
N ARG A 215 -2.05 24.47 -9.75
CA ARG A 215 -3.06 25.49 -9.40
C ARG A 215 -4.24 25.47 -10.37
N GLY A 216 -5.45 25.62 -9.83
CA GLY A 216 -6.67 25.72 -10.64
C GLY A 216 -7.93 26.09 -9.86
N ASN A 217 -7.81 26.58 -8.62
CA ASN A 217 -8.97 26.76 -7.74
C ASN A 217 -10.02 27.73 -8.32
N SER A 218 -9.59 28.75 -9.08
CA SER A 218 -10.45 29.77 -9.70
C SER A 218 -11.08 29.35 -11.04
N ASP A 219 -10.61 28.28 -11.68
CA ASP A 219 -11.17 27.76 -12.92
C ASP A 219 -12.43 26.91 -12.58
N PRO A 220 -13.63 27.28 -13.06
CA PRO A 220 -14.86 26.52 -12.81
C PRO A 220 -14.82 25.08 -13.35
N THR A 221 -13.95 24.78 -14.31
CA THR A 221 -13.81 23.47 -14.96
C THR A 221 -12.76 22.56 -14.31
N SER A 222 -11.97 23.09 -13.37
CA SER A 222 -10.90 22.34 -12.69
C SER A 222 -11.45 21.23 -11.78
N ARG A 223 -10.93 20.02 -11.95
CA ARG A 223 -11.04 18.91 -10.98
C ARG A 223 -9.82 18.77 -10.08
N ILE A 224 -8.86 19.68 -10.17
CA ILE A 224 -7.72 19.77 -9.25
C ILE A 224 -8.00 20.94 -8.31
N VAL A 225 -8.68 20.67 -7.19
CA VAL A 225 -9.15 21.71 -6.24
C VAL A 225 -8.90 21.34 -4.77
N THR A 226 -9.07 20.08 -4.39
CA THR A 226 -8.73 19.55 -3.05
C THR A 226 -7.21 19.35 -2.92
N ASP A 227 -6.69 19.29 -1.70
CA ASP A 227 -5.24 19.12 -1.49
C ASP A 227 -4.74 17.72 -1.87
N THR A 228 -5.60 16.70 -1.78
CA THR A 228 -5.33 15.37 -2.34
C THR A 228 -5.20 15.41 -3.86
N GLU A 229 -6.15 16.03 -4.58
CA GLU A 229 -6.10 16.17 -6.05
C GLU A 229 -4.88 17.00 -6.49
N LYS A 230 -4.54 18.09 -5.78
CA LYS A 230 -3.33 18.90 -6.04
C LYS A 230 -2.06 18.08 -5.83
N THR A 231 -2.00 17.27 -4.77
CA THR A 231 -0.81 16.45 -4.46
C THR A 231 -0.63 15.32 -5.47
N ALA A 232 -1.73 14.66 -5.90
CA ALA A 232 -1.70 13.70 -6.99
C ALA A 232 -1.24 14.35 -8.31
N CYS A 233 -1.74 15.54 -8.63
CA CYS A 233 -1.26 16.33 -9.76
C CYS A 233 0.25 16.62 -9.68
N LYS A 234 0.78 17.01 -8.51
CA LYS A 234 2.21 17.29 -8.32
C LYS A 234 3.08 16.06 -8.58
N PHE A 235 2.63 14.88 -8.17
CA PHE A 235 3.36 13.64 -8.46
C PHE A 235 3.33 13.30 -9.96
N ILE A 236 2.19 13.44 -10.62
CA ILE A 236 2.04 13.16 -12.06
C ILE A 236 2.87 14.15 -12.90
N THR A 237 2.81 15.44 -12.58
CA THR A 237 3.58 16.48 -13.29
C THR A 237 5.09 16.36 -13.04
N ALA A 238 5.53 15.95 -11.84
CA ALA A 238 6.93 15.62 -11.59
C ALA A 238 7.40 14.40 -12.41
N GLY A 239 6.53 13.39 -12.59
CA GLY A 239 6.80 12.25 -13.47
C GLY A 239 6.93 12.64 -14.94
N LEU A 240 6.02 13.48 -15.44
CA LEU A 240 6.10 14.04 -16.80
C LEU A 240 7.36 14.87 -17.01
N LYS A 241 7.73 15.70 -16.04
CA LYS A 241 8.98 16.45 -16.06
C LYS A 241 10.18 15.52 -16.17
N TYR A 242 10.24 14.49 -15.32
CA TYR A 242 11.30 13.49 -15.37
C TYR A 242 11.42 12.83 -16.74
N ILE A 243 10.30 12.40 -17.35
CA ILE A 243 10.28 11.81 -18.70
C ILE A 243 10.90 12.75 -19.74
N TYR A 244 10.53 14.03 -19.74
CA TYR A 244 11.04 15.01 -20.71
C TYR A 244 12.50 15.41 -20.46
N GLU A 245 12.99 15.29 -19.22
CA GLU A 245 14.40 15.51 -18.87
C GLU A 245 15.33 14.33 -19.22
N ILE A 246 14.83 13.16 -19.64
CA ILE A 246 15.66 12.00 -20.04
C ILE A 246 16.52 12.36 -21.27
N PRO A 247 17.86 12.36 -21.18
CA PRO A 247 18.76 12.63 -22.31
C PRO A 247 19.08 11.35 -23.10
N ALA A 248 19.54 11.52 -24.33
CA ALA A 248 20.26 10.47 -25.06
C ALA A 248 21.69 10.37 -24.48
N ASP A 249 22.22 9.15 -24.29
CA ASP A 249 23.61 8.98 -23.83
C ASP A 249 24.56 8.95 -25.04
N PRO A 250 25.49 9.93 -25.17
CA PRO A 250 26.45 9.94 -26.27
C PRO A 250 27.34 8.70 -26.35
N LYS A 251 27.51 7.96 -25.23
CA LYS A 251 28.34 6.74 -25.13
C LYS A 251 27.66 5.50 -25.72
N GLU A 252 26.34 5.55 -25.92
CA GLU A 252 25.56 4.45 -26.52
C GLU A 252 25.65 4.43 -28.05
N ASN A 253 26.35 5.38 -28.70
CA ASN A 253 26.54 5.39 -30.15
C ASN A 253 27.57 4.32 -30.61
N ARG A 254 27.15 3.08 -30.85
CA ARG A 254 28.02 2.08 -31.50
C ARG A 254 27.82 2.03 -33.01
N LYS A 255 28.74 2.65 -33.73
CA LYS A 255 29.02 2.45 -35.18
C LYS A 255 27.93 2.87 -36.18
N TYR A 256 26.64 2.97 -35.80
CA TYR A 256 25.51 3.29 -36.69
C TYR A 256 24.56 4.37 -36.14
N GLY A 257 25.08 5.59 -35.91
CA GLY A 257 24.34 6.86 -36.07
C GLY A 257 23.12 7.25 -35.21
N THR A 258 22.25 6.34 -34.75
CA THR A 258 20.95 6.68 -34.11
C THR A 258 20.63 5.95 -32.80
N GLU A 259 21.37 4.89 -32.45
CA GLU A 259 21.13 3.99 -31.30
C GLU A 259 20.82 4.75 -29.98
N ALA A 260 21.56 5.81 -29.67
CA ALA A 260 21.34 6.63 -28.48
C ALA A 260 19.99 7.38 -28.45
N LEU A 261 19.44 7.74 -29.61
CA LEU A 261 18.11 8.38 -29.73
C LEU A 261 16.99 7.35 -29.63
N ASP A 262 17.18 6.17 -30.22
CA ASP A 262 16.22 5.06 -30.15
C ASP A 262 16.09 4.56 -28.70
N ASN A 263 17.22 4.41 -27.98
CA ASN A 263 17.24 4.10 -26.55
C ASN A 263 16.59 5.20 -25.69
N GLN A 264 16.81 6.47 -26.00
CA GLN A 264 16.15 7.60 -25.32
C GLN A 264 14.63 7.54 -25.50
N LEU A 265 14.15 7.32 -26.73
CA LEU A 265 12.73 7.20 -27.05
C LEU A 265 12.11 6.01 -26.32
N PHE A 266 12.77 4.86 -26.32
CA PHE A 266 12.36 3.66 -25.58
C PHE A 266 12.22 3.95 -24.07
N ARG A 267 13.26 4.51 -23.45
CA ARG A 267 13.31 4.85 -22.02
C ARG A 267 12.19 5.82 -21.61
N ARG A 268 11.91 6.83 -22.44
CA ARG A 268 10.79 7.76 -22.25
C ARG A 268 9.43 7.09 -22.39
N THR A 269 9.27 6.20 -23.37
CA THR A 269 8.02 5.45 -23.61
C THR A 269 7.70 4.56 -22.41
N MET A 270 8.67 3.79 -21.92
CA MET A 270 8.47 2.93 -20.76
C MET A 270 8.20 3.72 -19.47
N ALA A 271 8.87 4.84 -19.26
CA ALA A 271 8.58 5.74 -18.14
C ALA A 271 7.16 6.34 -18.22
N CYS A 272 6.66 6.66 -19.42
CA CYS A 272 5.28 7.11 -19.63
C CYS A 272 4.24 6.02 -19.30
N LEU A 273 4.51 4.75 -19.65
CA LEU A 273 3.67 3.61 -19.30
C LEU A 273 3.66 3.35 -17.78
N LEU A 274 4.83 3.41 -17.13
CA LEU A 274 4.96 3.35 -15.66
C LEU A 274 4.19 4.47 -14.96
N LEU A 275 4.24 5.70 -15.49
CA LEU A 275 3.51 6.84 -14.93
C LEU A 275 1.98 6.67 -15.06
N ASN A 276 1.50 6.10 -16.16
CA ASN A 276 0.09 5.75 -16.33
C ASN A 276 -0.37 4.62 -15.40
N ALA A 277 0.45 3.58 -15.22
CA ALA A 277 0.18 2.52 -14.25
C ALA A 277 0.16 3.05 -12.81
N TYR A 278 1.05 3.99 -12.48
CA TYR A 278 1.05 4.69 -11.19
C TYR A 278 -0.18 5.59 -11.01
N ALA A 279 -0.62 6.32 -12.05
CA ALA A 279 -1.86 7.09 -12.00
C ALA A 279 -3.09 6.19 -11.74
N ASN A 280 -3.16 5.01 -12.37
CA ASN A 280 -4.16 3.99 -12.07
C ASN A 280 -4.07 3.51 -10.61
N LYS A 281 -2.85 3.31 -10.07
CA LYS A 281 -2.64 2.94 -8.66
C LYS A 281 -3.13 4.04 -7.70
N LEU A 282 -2.90 5.32 -8.02
CA LEU A 282 -3.44 6.45 -7.23
C LEU A 282 -4.97 6.44 -7.16
N GLN A 283 -5.67 6.24 -8.28
CA GLN A 283 -7.14 6.10 -8.28
C GLN A 283 -7.58 4.84 -7.51
N GLY A 284 -6.82 3.75 -7.66
CA GLY A 284 -7.05 2.45 -7.04
C GLY A 284 -6.90 2.45 -5.52
N GLU A 285 -6.00 3.27 -4.97
CA GLU A 285 -5.55 3.18 -3.57
C GLU A 285 -5.79 4.46 -2.73
N VAL A 286 -5.98 5.63 -3.35
CA VAL A 286 -6.37 6.86 -2.62
C VAL A 286 -7.88 6.92 -2.46
N LYS A 287 -8.35 6.91 -1.21
CA LYS A 287 -9.78 6.75 -0.87
C LYS A 287 -10.37 7.96 -0.12
N SER A 288 -11.64 7.80 0.23
CA SER A 288 -12.48 8.73 0.99
C SER A 288 -11.74 9.44 2.14
N PRO A 289 -12.02 10.73 2.43
CA PRO A 289 -13.07 11.56 1.84
C PRO A 289 -12.72 12.18 0.47
N CYS A 290 -11.43 12.38 0.15
CA CYS A 290 -10.97 12.94 -1.11
C CYS A 290 -10.24 11.93 -1.98
N GLU A 291 -10.88 11.52 -3.07
CA GLU A 291 -10.39 10.51 -4.00
C GLU A 291 -9.67 11.15 -5.21
N VAL A 292 -8.73 10.43 -5.81
CA VAL A 292 -8.12 10.80 -7.11
C VAL A 292 -8.99 10.22 -8.22
N SER A 293 -9.63 11.07 -9.03
CA SER A 293 -10.53 10.64 -10.12
C SER A 293 -9.83 10.61 -11.49
N GLU A 294 -10.43 9.95 -12.48
CA GLU A 294 -9.91 9.98 -13.86
C GLU A 294 -9.78 11.40 -14.39
N LYS A 295 -10.79 12.24 -14.20
CA LYS A 295 -10.73 13.66 -14.60
C LYS A 295 -9.68 14.47 -13.81
N THR A 296 -9.25 14.00 -12.64
CA THR A 296 -8.10 14.56 -11.91
C THR A 296 -6.80 14.17 -12.58
N THR A 297 -6.65 12.90 -12.99
CA THR A 297 -5.44 12.40 -13.67
C THR A 297 -5.31 12.97 -15.07
N GLU A 298 -6.37 12.98 -15.88
CA GLU A 298 -6.42 13.65 -17.19
C GLU A 298 -5.89 15.10 -17.11
N GLN A 299 -6.46 15.91 -16.22
CA GLN A 299 -6.04 17.31 -16.07
C GLN A 299 -4.61 17.45 -15.55
N ALA A 300 -4.10 16.51 -14.75
CA ALA A 300 -2.71 16.51 -14.31
C ALA A 300 -1.75 16.20 -15.47
N PHE A 301 -2.10 15.22 -16.31
CA PHE A 301 -1.33 14.91 -17.52
C PHE A 301 -1.35 16.10 -18.50
N ASP A 302 -2.51 16.70 -18.76
CA ASP A 302 -2.63 17.87 -19.63
C ASP A 302 -1.82 19.07 -19.14
N ARG A 303 -1.83 19.36 -17.83
CA ARG A 303 -1.05 20.47 -17.25
C ARG A 303 0.45 20.23 -17.35
N GLY A 304 0.94 19.02 -17.08
CA GLY A 304 2.36 18.69 -17.29
C GLY A 304 2.76 18.69 -18.76
N ASN A 305 1.87 18.25 -19.66
CA ASN A 305 2.12 18.24 -21.10
C ASN A 305 2.21 19.64 -21.74
N LYS A 306 1.62 20.67 -21.13
CA LYS A 306 1.83 22.07 -21.55
C LYS A 306 3.27 22.53 -21.38
N GLU A 307 3.98 21.98 -20.40
CA GLU A 307 5.39 22.29 -20.12
C GLU A 307 6.37 21.41 -20.91
N ARG A 308 5.88 20.51 -21.78
CA ARG A 308 6.72 19.60 -22.57
C ARG A 308 7.83 20.34 -23.31
N ASN A 309 7.53 21.45 -23.99
CA ASN A 309 8.53 22.20 -24.74
C ASN A 309 9.59 22.85 -23.81
N THR A 310 9.22 23.17 -22.56
CA THR A 310 10.08 23.73 -21.51
C THR A 310 11.00 22.66 -20.90
N TRP A 311 10.46 21.49 -20.58
CA TRP A 311 11.16 20.42 -19.87
C TRP A 311 11.90 19.44 -20.79
N CYS A 312 11.52 19.37 -22.07
CA CYS A 312 12.20 18.56 -23.08
C CYS A 312 13.67 18.98 -23.18
N VAL A 313 14.58 18.06 -22.84
CA VAL A 313 16.03 18.31 -22.86
C VAL A 313 16.60 18.46 -24.27
N ASP A 314 15.93 17.89 -25.28
CA ASP A 314 16.41 17.95 -26.66
C ASP A 314 16.29 19.36 -27.24
N SER A 315 17.24 19.76 -28.09
CA SER A 315 17.19 21.03 -28.82
C SER A 315 15.98 21.08 -29.77
N ASP A 316 15.76 20.00 -30.50
CA ASP A 316 14.58 19.77 -31.33
C ASP A 316 13.43 19.22 -30.49
N LYS A 317 12.46 20.10 -30.19
CA LYS A 317 11.29 19.78 -29.37
C LYS A 317 10.32 18.78 -30.01
N SER A 318 10.45 18.49 -31.32
CA SER A 318 9.64 17.46 -31.98
C SER A 318 9.97 16.03 -31.51
N LYS A 319 11.20 15.81 -31.01
CA LYS A 319 11.70 14.52 -30.51
C LYS A 319 11.11 14.13 -29.14
N CYS A 320 10.52 15.09 -28.43
CA CYS A 320 9.74 14.81 -27.23
C CYS A 320 8.28 14.52 -27.62
N PHE A 321 7.95 13.23 -27.77
CA PHE A 321 6.55 12.80 -27.91
C PHE A 321 5.73 13.25 -26.70
N LYS A 322 4.42 13.44 -26.88
CA LYS A 322 3.51 13.79 -25.77
C LYS A 322 3.19 12.51 -24.98
N CYS A 323 3.56 12.44 -23.70
CA CYS A 323 3.13 11.35 -22.83
C CYS A 323 1.66 11.55 -22.45
N GLU A 324 0.76 10.83 -23.12
CA GLU A 324 -0.68 10.97 -22.92
C GLU A 324 -1.21 10.13 -21.75
N ARG A 325 -2.40 10.50 -21.28
CA ARG A 325 -3.13 9.73 -20.27
C ARG A 325 -3.76 8.51 -20.93
N ALA A 326 -3.25 7.33 -20.61
CA ALA A 326 -3.74 6.03 -21.06
C ALA A 326 -4.24 5.22 -19.85
N PRO A 327 -5.57 5.21 -19.56
CA PRO A 327 -6.12 4.47 -18.43
C PRO A 327 -6.05 2.95 -18.64
N ASP A 328 -6.25 2.48 -19.87
CA ASP A 328 -6.03 1.07 -20.21
C ASP A 328 -4.64 0.85 -20.81
N LEU A 329 -3.99 -0.22 -20.34
CA LEU A 329 -2.62 -0.62 -20.69
C LEU A 329 -2.64 -2.08 -21.19
N SER A 330 -3.67 -2.40 -21.98
CA SER A 330 -3.99 -3.74 -22.48
C SER A 330 -3.06 -4.25 -23.59
N CYS A 331 -2.02 -3.51 -23.94
CA CYS A 331 -1.01 -3.94 -24.90
C CYS A 331 -0.17 -5.14 -24.40
N GLU A 332 0.33 -5.89 -25.37
CA GLU A 332 1.16 -7.07 -25.16
C GLU A 332 2.51 -6.88 -25.88
N ILE A 333 3.62 -7.23 -25.21
CA ILE A 333 4.97 -7.17 -25.78
C ILE A 333 5.56 -8.57 -25.69
N GLY A 334 5.76 -9.22 -26.84
CA GLY A 334 6.42 -10.53 -26.93
C GLY A 334 5.81 -11.63 -26.06
N GLY A 335 4.48 -11.72 -25.99
CA GLY A 335 3.74 -12.69 -25.16
C GLY A 335 3.37 -12.18 -23.76
N GLU A 336 3.82 -10.98 -23.36
CA GLU A 336 3.64 -10.48 -21.99
C GLU A 336 2.69 -9.29 -21.89
N LYS A 337 1.68 -9.43 -21.02
CA LYS A 337 0.70 -8.37 -20.73
C LYS A 337 1.35 -7.23 -19.95
N VAL A 338 1.51 -6.08 -20.59
CA VAL A 338 2.24 -4.92 -20.06
C VAL A 338 1.65 -4.45 -18.73
N LYS A 339 0.32 -4.37 -18.63
CA LYS A 339 -0.43 -4.01 -17.40
C LYS A 339 0.02 -4.76 -16.14
N GLU A 340 0.10 -6.09 -16.21
CA GLU A 340 0.45 -6.90 -15.03
C GLU A 340 1.95 -6.82 -14.72
N LYS A 341 2.82 -6.72 -15.74
CA LYS A 341 4.26 -6.53 -15.53
C LYS A 341 4.56 -5.19 -14.87
N LEU A 342 3.96 -4.09 -15.33
CA LEU A 342 4.08 -2.78 -14.71
C LEU A 342 3.56 -2.78 -13.26
N LYS A 343 2.44 -3.46 -12.99
CA LYS A 343 1.90 -3.62 -11.63
C LYS A 343 2.87 -4.36 -10.71
N THR A 344 3.54 -5.41 -11.18
CA THR A 344 4.63 -6.07 -10.44
C THR A 344 5.79 -5.10 -10.17
N MET A 345 6.25 -4.35 -11.18
CA MET A 345 7.34 -3.37 -11.04
C MET A 345 7.00 -2.23 -10.05
N LEU A 346 5.75 -1.75 -10.04
CA LEU A 346 5.29 -0.75 -9.06
C LEU A 346 5.25 -1.30 -7.63
N ASN A 347 5.00 -2.60 -7.45
CA ASN A 347 5.03 -3.23 -6.13
C ASN A 347 6.46 -3.59 -5.68
N GLN A 348 7.40 -3.75 -6.61
CA GLN A 348 8.83 -3.94 -6.31
C GLN A 348 9.49 -2.61 -5.90
N ASN A 349 9.08 -1.49 -6.51
CA ASN A 349 9.55 -0.14 -6.20
C ASN A 349 8.91 0.47 -4.92
N ASP A 350 8.68 -0.37 -3.92
CA ASP A 350 7.77 -0.13 -2.80
C ASP A 350 8.07 1.18 -2.05
N ALA A 351 9.29 1.39 -1.58
CA ALA A 351 9.62 2.49 -0.65
C ALA A 351 9.20 3.90 -1.13
N ASN A 352 9.50 4.26 -2.40
CA ASN A 352 9.16 5.59 -2.92
C ASN A 352 7.66 5.70 -3.28
N ILE A 353 7.05 4.64 -3.81
CA ILE A 353 5.64 4.62 -4.20
C ILE A 353 4.73 4.61 -2.96
N THR A 354 5.06 3.79 -1.97
CA THR A 354 4.39 3.76 -0.68
C THR A 354 4.59 5.08 0.09
N GLN A 355 5.73 5.77 -0.04
CA GLN A 355 5.88 7.12 0.49
C GLN A 355 4.87 8.11 -0.13
N THR A 356 4.69 8.11 -1.46
CA THR A 356 3.74 9.04 -2.12
C THR A 356 2.28 8.68 -1.84
N LEU A 357 1.95 7.39 -1.75
CA LEU A 357 0.62 6.90 -1.35
C LEU A 357 0.29 7.22 0.11
N ASN A 358 1.22 6.98 1.03
CA ASN A 358 1.08 7.38 2.44
C ASN A 358 0.91 8.90 2.54
N THR A 359 1.64 9.68 1.74
CA THR A 359 1.46 11.15 1.70
C THR A 359 0.04 11.51 1.28
N LEU A 360 -0.54 10.85 0.28
CA LEU A 360 -1.91 11.14 -0.19
C LEU A 360 -2.98 10.71 0.80
N ASN A 361 -2.84 9.53 1.40
CA ASN A 361 -3.80 8.99 2.36
C ASN A 361 -3.80 9.76 3.69
N THR A 362 -2.64 10.26 4.13
CA THR A 362 -2.52 11.04 5.38
C THR A 362 -2.96 12.50 5.28
N ILE A 363 -3.21 13.04 4.07
CA ILE A 363 -3.75 14.42 3.90
C ILE A 363 -5.04 14.63 4.68
N ASN A 364 -5.87 13.60 4.84
CA ASN A 364 -7.21 13.70 5.43
C ASN A 364 -7.31 13.08 6.84
N ASP A 365 -6.18 12.86 7.52
CA ASP A 365 -6.14 12.14 8.82
C ASP A 365 -6.94 12.84 9.94
N ASN A 366 -6.89 14.17 9.99
CA ASN A 366 -7.59 14.96 11.00
C ASN A 366 -8.86 15.64 10.44
N LEU A 367 -9.79 15.95 11.34
CA LEU A 367 -11.13 16.44 11.04
C LEU A 367 -11.12 17.80 10.31
N CYS A 368 -10.08 18.63 10.49
CA CYS A 368 -9.96 19.91 9.80
C CYS A 368 -9.62 19.71 8.32
N ASP A 369 -8.71 18.79 8.04
CA ASP A 369 -8.29 18.54 6.67
C ASP A 369 -9.39 17.75 5.93
N ARG A 370 -10.12 16.84 6.61
CA ARG A 370 -11.39 16.29 6.11
C ARG A 370 -12.43 17.38 5.79
N ALA A 371 -12.64 18.33 6.70
CA ALA A 371 -13.59 19.42 6.51
C ALA A 371 -13.20 20.31 5.31
N GLN A 372 -11.91 20.63 5.17
CA GLN A 372 -11.38 21.36 4.01
C GLN A 372 -11.61 20.59 2.70
N CYS A 373 -11.30 19.30 2.69
CA CYS A 373 -11.55 18.38 1.59
C CYS A 373 -13.02 18.40 1.15
N VAL A 374 -13.96 18.05 2.03
CA VAL A 374 -15.39 17.92 1.65
C VAL A 374 -16.03 19.26 1.32
N THR A 375 -15.59 20.36 1.96
CA THR A 375 -16.05 21.71 1.61
C THR A 375 -15.66 22.05 0.17
N THR A 376 -14.42 21.75 -0.21
CA THR A 376 -13.91 22.02 -1.57
C THR A 376 -14.56 21.11 -2.63
N GLN A 377 -14.96 19.89 -2.27
CA GLN A 377 -15.79 19.05 -3.15
C GLN A 377 -17.22 19.61 -3.29
N TRP A 378 -17.84 20.01 -2.17
CA TRP A 378 -19.20 20.56 -2.13
C TRP A 378 -19.34 21.85 -2.95
N THR A 379 -18.34 22.73 -2.92
CA THR A 379 -18.31 23.95 -3.75
C THR A 379 -18.16 23.61 -5.21
N ARG A 380 -17.18 22.76 -5.56
CA ARG A 380 -16.92 22.30 -6.94
C ARG A 380 -18.17 21.74 -7.60
N ASP A 381 -18.90 20.88 -6.90
CA ASP A 381 -20.15 20.26 -7.37
C ASP A 381 -21.34 21.27 -7.48
N ARG A 382 -21.11 22.53 -7.09
CA ARG A 382 -22.02 23.69 -7.20
C ARG A 382 -21.44 24.81 -8.09
N ARG A 383 -20.39 24.55 -8.87
CA ARG A 383 -19.86 25.47 -9.90
C ARG A 383 -20.53 25.32 -11.28
N GLU A 384 -21.36 24.29 -11.43
CA GLU A 384 -22.16 24.01 -12.62
C GLU A 384 -23.51 24.75 -12.53
N GLY A 385 -23.77 25.70 -13.45
CA GLY A 385 -24.99 26.53 -13.51
C GLY A 385 -24.77 28.04 -13.28
N ASP A 386 -25.85 28.82 -13.34
CA ASP A 386 -25.83 30.29 -13.33
C ASP A 386 -25.40 30.94 -11.99
N LYS A 387 -25.48 30.17 -10.89
CA LYS A 387 -25.12 30.62 -9.53
C LYS A 387 -23.95 29.80 -9.00
N LYS A 388 -22.74 30.15 -9.47
CA LYS A 388 -21.48 29.55 -9.01
C LYS A 388 -21.25 29.84 -7.52
N LYS A 389 -21.02 28.79 -6.74
CA LYS A 389 -20.82 28.87 -5.28
C LYS A 389 -19.37 28.59 -4.87
N TRP A 390 -18.90 29.32 -3.88
CA TRP A 390 -17.52 29.30 -3.38
C TRP A 390 -17.44 29.00 -1.88
N GLU A 391 -16.24 28.70 -1.39
CA GLU A 391 -16.04 28.23 -0.01
C GLU A 391 -16.50 29.28 1.01
N LYS A 392 -16.38 30.57 0.69
CA LYS A 392 -16.83 31.69 1.53
C LYS A 392 -18.36 31.74 1.75
N GLU A 393 -19.15 31.18 0.83
CA GLU A 393 -20.63 31.26 0.83
C GLU A 393 -21.29 30.11 1.61
N ILE A 394 -20.53 29.16 2.17
CA ILE A 394 -21.07 27.95 2.82
C ILE A 394 -22.07 28.24 3.95
N TRP A 395 -21.93 29.40 4.61
CA TRP A 395 -22.80 29.86 5.71
C TRP A 395 -24.03 30.62 5.23
N ASP A 396 -23.96 31.25 4.06
CA ASP A 396 -25.04 32.06 3.49
C ASP A 396 -25.99 31.19 2.64
N ASP A 397 -25.48 30.07 2.14
CA ASP A 397 -26.19 29.11 1.29
C ASP A 397 -27.24 28.23 2.01
N GLY A 398 -27.36 28.32 3.33
CA GLY A 398 -28.29 27.56 4.15
C GLY A 398 -27.86 26.13 4.50
N ASP A 399 -27.00 25.48 3.71
CA ASP A 399 -26.52 24.11 3.99
C ASP A 399 -25.83 24.01 5.38
N MET A 400 -24.85 24.87 5.71
CA MET A 400 -24.22 24.87 7.05
C MET A 400 -25.16 25.25 8.20
N PRO A 401 -25.97 26.33 8.11
CA PRO A 401 -27.00 26.63 9.10
C PRO A 401 -27.98 25.47 9.36
N ASN A 402 -28.40 24.77 8.31
CA ASN A 402 -29.31 23.62 8.45
C ASN A 402 -28.63 22.44 9.15
N ILE A 403 -27.38 22.12 8.81
CA ILE A 403 -26.61 21.06 9.51
C ILE A 403 -26.50 21.38 11.01
N LEU A 404 -26.20 22.62 11.38
CA LEU A 404 -26.12 23.04 12.78
C LEU A 404 -27.47 22.89 13.48
N LYS A 405 -28.56 23.36 12.85
CA LYS A 405 -29.91 23.33 13.39
C LYS A 405 -30.47 21.91 13.55
N GLU A 406 -30.25 21.03 12.59
CA GLU A 406 -30.68 19.63 12.67
C GLU A 406 -29.92 18.89 13.80
N LEU A 407 -28.62 19.15 13.93
CA LEU A 407 -27.79 18.58 14.99
C LEU A 407 -28.17 19.13 16.38
N SER A 408 -28.34 20.45 16.54
CA SER A 408 -28.70 21.07 17.83
C SER A 408 -30.07 20.58 18.32
N ASN A 409 -31.05 20.53 17.42
CA ASN A 409 -32.37 20.02 17.71
C ASN A 409 -32.34 18.53 18.08
N SER A 410 -31.56 17.72 17.34
CA SER A 410 -31.42 16.29 17.64
C SER A 410 -30.75 16.04 19.00
N MET A 411 -29.77 16.85 19.42
CA MET A 411 -29.15 16.73 20.74
C MET A 411 -30.10 17.13 21.87
N LYS A 412 -30.87 18.20 21.69
CA LYS A 412 -31.84 18.66 22.70
C LYS A 412 -33.01 17.70 22.89
N ASN A 413 -33.61 17.23 21.80
CA ASN A 413 -34.86 16.46 21.80
C ASN A 413 -34.65 14.94 21.72
N GLY A 414 -33.42 14.48 21.46
CA GLY A 414 -33.11 13.07 21.38
C GLY A 414 -33.15 12.36 22.74
N ASN A 415 -33.58 11.10 22.70
CA ASN A 415 -33.69 10.10 23.78
C ASN A 415 -33.66 10.63 25.23
N THR A 416 -34.81 10.62 25.90
CA THR A 416 -34.94 11.04 27.30
C THR A 416 -34.28 10.08 28.31
N ALA A 417 -34.00 8.83 27.90
CA ALA A 417 -33.29 7.84 28.70
C ALA A 417 -31.78 7.86 28.42
N ASP A 418 -30.98 7.69 29.49
CA ASP A 418 -29.53 7.57 29.41
C ASP A 418 -29.10 6.41 28.50
N ASP A 419 -28.13 6.66 27.63
CA ASP A 419 -27.52 5.62 26.82
C ASP A 419 -26.62 4.71 27.68
N PRO A 420 -26.66 3.37 27.52
CA PRO A 420 -25.80 2.45 28.26
C PRO A 420 -24.29 2.74 28.17
N LEU A 421 -23.84 3.40 27.09
CA LEU A 421 -22.44 3.84 26.94
C LEU A 421 -22.07 4.94 27.95
N CYS A 422 -23.04 5.75 28.38
CA CYS A 422 -22.82 6.89 29.29
C CYS A 422 -22.86 6.52 30.77
N THR A 423 -23.53 5.42 31.14
CA THR A 423 -23.68 4.99 32.55
C THR A 423 -22.34 4.82 33.28
N ASN A 424 -21.31 4.37 32.57
CA ASN A 424 -19.99 4.04 33.11
C ASN A 424 -18.85 4.76 32.38
N ILE A 425 -19.08 5.99 31.91
CA ILE A 425 -18.08 6.71 31.11
C ILE A 425 -16.74 6.95 31.84
N ASN A 426 -16.78 7.10 33.17
CA ASN A 426 -15.61 7.39 34.02
C ASN A 426 -15.07 6.17 34.81
N LYS A 427 -15.17 4.94 34.28
CA LYS A 427 -14.70 3.68 34.94
C LYS A 427 -13.37 3.76 35.70
N ASN A 428 -12.41 4.55 35.23
CA ASN A 428 -11.06 4.68 35.81
C ASN A 428 -10.86 5.94 36.67
N SER A 429 -11.90 6.76 36.84
CA SER A 429 -11.84 8.10 37.44
C SER A 429 -12.91 8.36 38.51
N GLY A 430 -13.96 7.54 38.57
CA GLY A 430 -15.04 7.62 39.56
C GLY A 430 -16.42 7.40 38.96
N THR A 431 -17.47 7.46 39.78
CA THR A 431 -18.86 7.46 39.30
C THR A 431 -19.13 8.77 38.54
N PRO A 432 -19.60 8.74 37.28
CA PRO A 432 -19.96 9.95 36.55
C PRO A 432 -21.07 10.72 37.29
N SER A 433 -20.87 12.03 37.46
CA SER A 433 -21.93 12.95 37.89
C SER A 433 -23.07 12.99 36.87
N ASP A 434 -24.26 13.42 37.29
CA ASP A 434 -25.42 13.44 36.38
C ASP A 434 -25.25 14.46 35.23
N ALA A 435 -24.49 15.54 35.47
CA ALA A 435 -24.05 16.46 34.42
C ALA A 435 -23.11 15.78 33.40
N GLU A 436 -22.14 14.98 33.85
CA GLU A 436 -21.26 14.20 32.97
C GLU A 436 -22.01 13.14 32.16
N LYS A 437 -22.94 12.42 32.78
CA LYS A 437 -23.85 11.49 32.06
C LYS A 437 -24.63 12.25 31.00
N LYS A 438 -25.23 13.40 31.35
CA LYS A 438 -26.06 14.18 30.42
C LYS A 438 -25.25 14.77 29.26
N ALA A 439 -24.04 15.25 29.52
CA ALA A 439 -23.10 15.71 28.48
C ALA A 439 -22.70 14.56 27.54
N CYS A 440 -22.41 13.37 28.08
CA CYS A 440 -22.20 12.17 27.28
C CYS A 440 -23.41 11.85 26.39
N ASN A 441 -24.62 11.86 26.94
CA ASN A 441 -25.85 11.57 26.18
C ASN A 441 -26.05 12.55 25.02
N TYR A 442 -25.77 13.84 25.20
CA TYR A 442 -25.82 14.82 24.10
C TYR A 442 -24.81 14.48 22.99
N ILE A 443 -23.57 14.12 23.34
CA ILE A 443 -22.55 13.70 22.36
C ILE A 443 -22.95 12.42 21.64
N VAL A 444 -23.37 11.39 22.37
CA VAL A 444 -23.84 10.09 21.82
C VAL A 444 -25.03 10.28 20.88
N THR A 445 -25.97 11.15 21.24
CA THR A 445 -27.13 11.51 20.42
C THR A 445 -26.72 12.26 19.15
N GLY A 446 -25.81 13.23 19.27
CA GLY A 446 -25.21 13.92 18.11
C GLY A 446 -24.50 12.96 17.16
N LEU A 447 -23.75 11.98 17.68
CA LEU A 447 -23.11 10.93 16.88
C LEU A 447 -24.14 10.04 16.16
N LYS A 448 -25.21 9.60 16.85
CA LYS A 448 -26.31 8.85 16.20
C LYS A 448 -26.95 9.65 15.07
N HIS A 449 -27.15 10.96 15.25
CA HIS A 449 -27.64 11.84 14.20
C HIS A 449 -26.67 11.87 13.00
N ILE A 450 -25.38 12.12 13.23
CA ILE A 450 -24.33 12.17 12.18
C ILE A 450 -24.29 10.89 11.34
N TYR A 451 -24.27 9.71 11.98
CA TYR A 451 -24.26 8.44 11.26
C TYR A 451 -25.62 8.09 10.62
N GLY A 452 -26.71 8.70 11.11
CA GLY A 452 -28.04 8.63 10.53
C GLY A 452 -28.27 9.45 9.25
N ILE A 453 -27.31 10.30 8.84
CA ILE A 453 -27.35 11.10 7.60
C ILE A 453 -27.16 10.18 6.37
N THR A 454 -28.04 10.35 5.38
CA THR A 454 -28.10 9.55 4.14
C THR A 454 -28.00 10.43 2.90
N GLU A 455 -27.79 9.82 1.74
CA GLU A 455 -27.88 10.52 0.45
C GLU A 455 -29.29 11.07 0.20
N GLU A 456 -29.39 12.30 -0.31
CA GLU A 456 -30.67 12.93 -0.62
C GLU A 456 -31.36 12.27 -1.83
N LEU A 457 -32.68 12.09 -1.70
CA LEU A 457 -33.55 11.68 -2.81
C LEU A 457 -33.72 12.83 -3.82
N GLY A 458 -34.00 12.50 -5.09
CA GLY A 458 -34.18 13.45 -6.20
C GLY A 458 -33.13 13.33 -7.30
N ASP A 459 -33.14 14.25 -8.27
CA ASP A 459 -32.46 14.09 -9.56
C ASP A 459 -30.99 14.51 -9.61
N LYS A 460 -30.36 14.77 -8.45
CA LYS A 460 -28.93 15.09 -8.37
C LYS A 460 -28.06 13.92 -8.90
N PRO A 461 -26.94 14.20 -9.61
CA PRO A 461 -25.99 13.17 -10.01
C PRO A 461 -25.49 12.32 -8.83
N PRO A 462 -25.27 11.00 -9.01
CA PRO A 462 -24.88 10.10 -7.91
C PRO A 462 -23.63 10.55 -7.13
N GLN A 463 -22.61 11.09 -7.81
CA GLN A 463 -21.41 11.60 -7.14
C GLN A 463 -21.70 12.82 -6.27
N ARG A 464 -22.59 13.71 -6.72
CA ARG A 464 -22.98 14.90 -5.94
C ARG A 464 -23.74 14.50 -4.68
N LYS A 465 -24.61 13.48 -4.74
CA LYS A 465 -25.30 12.93 -3.56
C LYS A 465 -24.30 12.39 -2.52
N LYS A 466 -23.32 11.60 -2.97
CA LYS A 466 -22.22 11.10 -2.13
C LYS A 466 -21.43 12.23 -1.47
N ASN A 467 -21.04 13.24 -2.24
CA ASN A 467 -20.28 14.39 -1.75
C ASN A 467 -21.11 15.25 -0.79
N ASP A 468 -22.40 15.49 -1.07
CA ASP A 468 -23.34 16.18 -0.18
C ASP A 468 -23.50 15.45 1.16
N LYS A 469 -23.65 14.11 1.17
CA LYS A 469 -23.66 13.28 2.39
C LYS A 469 -22.36 13.42 3.17
N ARG A 470 -21.20 13.23 2.53
CA ARG A 470 -19.87 13.33 3.17
C ARG A 470 -19.62 14.70 3.78
N PHE A 471 -20.04 15.77 3.08
CA PHE A 471 -20.01 17.14 3.58
C PHE A 471 -20.85 17.26 4.86
N LYS A 472 -22.14 16.91 4.81
CA LYS A 472 -23.03 16.99 5.98
C LYS A 472 -22.49 16.22 7.19
N GLN A 473 -22.03 14.98 7.01
CA GLN A 473 -21.49 14.16 8.10
C GLN A 473 -20.22 14.76 8.73
N THR A 474 -19.28 15.21 7.91
CA THR A 474 -18.01 15.78 8.38
C THR A 474 -18.22 17.12 9.07
N MET A 475 -19.07 17.98 8.51
CA MET A 475 -19.38 19.29 9.09
C MET A 475 -20.19 19.18 10.37
N ALA A 476 -21.17 18.27 10.45
CA ALA A 476 -21.86 17.95 11.69
C ALA A 476 -20.90 17.42 12.76
N CYS A 477 -19.94 16.57 12.39
CA CYS A 477 -18.90 16.11 13.32
C CYS A 477 -18.01 17.26 13.84
N LEU A 478 -17.65 18.21 12.97
CA LEU A 478 -16.88 19.40 13.34
C LEU A 478 -17.66 20.32 14.29
N ILE A 479 -18.97 20.50 14.06
CA ILE A 479 -19.87 21.24 14.93
C ILE A 479 -20.01 20.54 16.30
N LEU A 480 -20.19 19.22 16.31
CA LEU A 480 -20.26 18.42 17.55
C LEU A 480 -18.96 18.52 18.37
N ASN A 481 -17.81 18.59 17.70
CA ASN A 481 -16.51 18.80 18.35
C ASN A 481 -16.39 20.18 19.01
N GLU A 482 -16.86 21.27 18.39
CA GLU A 482 -16.89 22.59 19.05
C GLU A 482 -17.90 22.64 20.18
N TYR A 483 -19.08 22.02 20.03
CA TYR A 483 -20.06 21.91 21.10
C TYR A 483 -19.52 21.11 22.29
N GLY A 484 -18.79 20.02 22.05
CA GLY A 484 -18.10 19.27 23.09
C GLY A 484 -17.05 20.10 23.85
N LYS A 485 -16.42 21.12 23.21
CA LYS A 485 -15.55 22.05 23.94
C LYS A 485 -16.35 22.96 24.87
N LEU A 486 -17.52 23.46 24.44
CA LEU A 486 -18.41 24.25 25.30
C LEU A 486 -18.86 23.41 26.51
N LEU A 487 -19.26 22.15 26.31
CA LEU A 487 -19.57 21.22 27.41
C LEU A 487 -18.39 21.01 28.36
N GLY A 488 -17.16 20.91 27.83
CA GLY A 488 -15.94 20.71 28.61
C GLY A 488 -15.37 21.96 29.28
N GLU A 489 -15.91 23.15 28.97
CA GLU A 489 -15.67 24.40 29.69
C GLU A 489 -16.62 24.55 30.90
N GLU A 490 -17.76 23.86 30.87
CA GLU A 490 -18.68 23.66 32.00
C GLU A 490 -18.27 22.42 32.84
N CYS A 491 -19.09 22.00 33.81
CA CYS A 491 -18.70 20.94 34.77
C CYS A 491 -18.60 19.52 34.21
N ALA A 492 -18.91 19.26 32.93
CA ALA A 492 -18.73 17.93 32.35
C ALA A 492 -17.25 17.53 32.25
N THR A 493 -16.34 18.51 32.24
CA THR A 493 -14.90 18.35 31.98
C THR A 493 -14.56 17.86 30.56
N LYS A 494 -13.37 18.25 30.10
CA LYS A 494 -12.82 17.82 28.81
C LYS A 494 -12.64 16.29 28.72
N ASP A 495 -12.31 15.62 29.82
CA ASP A 495 -12.00 14.18 29.83
C ASP A 495 -13.25 13.34 29.54
N THR A 496 -14.37 13.62 30.21
CA THR A 496 -15.68 13.00 29.93
C THR A 496 -16.10 13.22 28.47
N VAL A 497 -15.92 14.43 27.93
CA VAL A 497 -16.20 14.71 26.51
C VAL A 497 -15.36 13.80 25.60
N GLN A 498 -14.05 13.69 25.83
CA GLN A 498 -13.17 12.81 25.03
C GLN A 498 -13.56 11.33 25.16
N LYS A 499 -13.92 10.88 26.36
CA LYS A 499 -14.40 9.52 26.63
C LYS A 499 -15.72 9.23 25.91
N ALA A 500 -16.63 10.20 25.75
CA ALA A 500 -17.91 10.00 25.08
C ALA A 500 -17.74 9.71 23.58
N PHE A 501 -16.90 10.49 22.88
CA PHE A 501 -16.52 10.20 21.48
C PHE A 501 -15.80 8.84 21.35
N THR A 502 -15.02 8.44 22.36
CA THR A 502 -14.29 7.17 22.37
C THR A 502 -15.23 5.98 22.60
N ALA A 503 -16.21 6.09 23.51
CA ALA A 503 -17.17 5.04 23.80
C ALA A 503 -18.14 4.79 22.63
N ALA A 504 -18.55 5.85 21.92
CA ALA A 504 -19.41 5.77 20.74
C ALA A 504 -18.64 5.59 19.42
N GLN A 505 -17.35 5.26 19.47
CA GLN A 505 -16.49 5.26 18.29
C GLN A 505 -16.95 4.29 17.19
N ASP A 506 -17.56 3.16 17.57
CA ASP A 506 -17.97 2.07 16.65
C ASP A 506 -19.34 2.31 16.00
N PHE A 507 -19.98 3.46 16.27
CA PHE A 507 -21.20 3.87 15.59
C PHE A 507 -21.01 4.08 14.07
N HIS A 508 -19.79 4.35 13.59
CA HIS A 508 -19.50 4.39 12.15
C HIS A 508 -19.75 3.05 11.43
N ASN A 509 -19.63 1.93 12.17
CA ASN A 509 -19.92 0.58 11.67
C ASN A 509 -21.37 0.15 11.97
N THR A 510 -21.89 0.51 13.15
CA THR A 510 -23.15 -0.06 13.67
C THR A 510 -24.38 0.83 13.48
N GLN A 511 -24.22 2.16 13.41
CA GLN A 511 -25.31 3.12 13.30
C GLN A 511 -25.36 3.80 11.91
N CYS A 512 -24.33 3.61 11.09
CA CYS A 512 -24.26 4.32 9.82
C CYS A 512 -25.15 3.67 8.75
N LYS A 513 -26.16 4.42 8.30
CA LYS A 513 -27.22 3.89 7.41
C LYS A 513 -26.77 3.57 5.97
N GLN A 514 -25.62 4.12 5.54
CA GLN A 514 -25.13 3.96 4.16
C GLN A 514 -23.62 4.21 4.11
N GLN A 515 -22.84 3.21 3.68
CA GLN A 515 -21.38 3.29 3.55
C GLN A 515 -20.94 4.00 2.23
N PRO A 516 -19.73 4.57 2.17
CA PRO A 516 -18.75 4.71 3.24
C PRO A 516 -19.14 5.80 4.27
N CYS A 517 -18.66 5.63 5.50
CA CYS A 517 -18.86 6.56 6.61
C CYS A 517 -17.53 6.89 7.30
N GLU A 518 -17.18 8.17 7.29
CA GLU A 518 -15.99 8.66 8.00
C GLU A 518 -16.19 8.59 9.51
N LYS A 519 -15.15 8.16 10.24
CA LYS A 519 -15.18 8.12 11.70
C LYS A 519 -15.21 9.55 12.26
N CYS A 520 -16.26 9.86 13.02
CA CYS A 520 -16.32 11.08 13.82
C CYS A 520 -15.61 10.86 15.16
N THR A 521 -14.39 11.36 15.26
CA THR A 521 -13.56 11.33 16.47
C THR A 521 -13.52 12.70 17.15
N TRP A 522 -13.12 12.71 18.42
CA TRP A 522 -12.69 13.94 19.07
C TRP A 522 -11.39 14.45 18.42
N ASP A 523 -11.36 15.72 18.06
CA ASP A 523 -10.25 16.36 17.34
C ASP A 523 -10.16 17.85 17.67
N THR A 524 -8.96 18.32 18.02
CA THR A 524 -8.64 19.70 18.40
C THR A 524 -7.82 20.47 17.35
N CYS A 525 -7.74 19.97 16.11
CA CYS A 525 -7.09 20.61 14.98
C CYS A 525 -7.53 22.08 14.78
N LYS A 526 -6.65 22.89 14.18
CA LYS A 526 -6.86 24.35 13.99
C LYS A 526 -6.72 24.82 12.54
N LYS A 527 -6.47 23.91 11.59
CA LYS A 527 -6.04 24.28 10.22
C LYS A 527 -7.17 24.60 9.25
N PHE A 528 -8.43 24.26 9.58
CA PHE A 528 -9.56 24.54 8.69
C PHE A 528 -9.91 26.03 8.66
N LYS A 529 -9.52 26.68 7.56
CA LYS A 529 -9.72 28.11 7.30
C LYS A 529 -10.35 28.30 5.93
N ILE A 530 -11.31 29.21 5.86
CA ILE A 530 -11.85 29.70 4.59
C ILE A 530 -11.43 31.17 4.48
N GLU A 531 -10.84 31.52 3.35
CA GLU A 531 -10.06 32.77 3.17
C GLU A 531 -8.96 32.87 4.24
N GLN A 532 -9.18 33.61 5.32
CA GLN A 532 -8.31 33.67 6.50
C GLN A 532 -9.06 33.40 7.82
N LYS A 533 -10.38 33.12 7.75
CA LYS A 533 -11.26 32.97 8.92
C LYS A 533 -11.27 31.52 9.41
N SER A 534 -10.95 31.35 10.69
CA SER A 534 -11.05 30.09 11.41
C SER A 534 -12.50 29.62 11.46
N GLN A 535 -12.78 28.48 10.83
CA GLN A 535 -14.16 27.97 10.76
C GLN A 535 -14.63 27.40 12.09
N ARG A 536 -13.72 26.90 12.93
CA ARG A 536 -14.04 26.47 14.31
C ARG A 536 -14.48 27.64 15.19
N GLU A 537 -13.89 28.83 15.01
CA GLU A 537 -14.33 30.05 15.71
C GLU A 537 -15.71 30.53 15.24
N GLU A 538 -15.97 30.52 13.93
CA GLU A 538 -17.32 30.86 13.41
C GLU A 538 -18.37 29.83 13.86
N ILE A 539 -18.06 28.52 13.84
CA ILE A 539 -18.93 27.48 14.42
C ILE A 539 -19.23 27.78 15.89
N ARG A 540 -18.22 28.05 16.71
CA ARG A 540 -18.39 28.37 18.14
C ARG A 540 -19.28 29.60 18.34
N LYS A 541 -19.11 30.64 17.53
CA LYS A 541 -19.98 31.83 17.53
C LYS A 541 -21.43 31.49 17.17
N ARG A 542 -21.68 30.63 16.18
CA ARG A 542 -23.03 30.20 15.78
C ARG A 542 -23.68 29.29 16.84
N LEU A 543 -22.92 28.37 17.44
CA LEU A 543 -23.37 27.55 18.58
C LEU A 543 -23.84 28.42 19.75
N ASN A 544 -23.08 29.47 20.09
CA ASN A 544 -23.45 30.45 21.12
C ASN A 544 -24.67 31.33 20.76
N GLN A 545 -25.14 31.29 19.52
CA GLN A 545 -26.36 32.00 19.07
C GLN A 545 -27.59 31.07 19.05
N ASP A 546 -27.40 29.77 18.82
CA ASP A 546 -28.45 28.76 18.74
C ASP A 546 -29.17 28.54 20.10
N ASN A 547 -30.51 28.54 20.06
CA ASN A 547 -31.34 28.43 21.27
C ASN A 547 -31.45 27.00 21.82
N ASP A 548 -31.32 25.98 20.97
CA ASP A 548 -31.35 24.60 21.40
C ASP A 548 -30.01 24.24 22.08
N ILE A 549 -28.88 24.72 21.54
CA ILE A 549 -27.56 24.63 22.19
C ILE A 549 -27.57 25.33 23.55
N LYS A 550 -27.99 26.60 23.63
CA LYS A 550 -28.12 27.31 24.92
C LYS A 550 -28.94 26.52 25.94
N SER A 551 -30.08 25.97 25.53
CA SER A 551 -30.94 25.15 26.39
C SER A 551 -30.21 23.92 26.95
N THR A 552 -29.39 23.24 26.14
CA THR A 552 -28.59 22.10 26.64
C THR A 552 -27.50 22.53 27.62
N LEU A 553 -26.82 23.67 27.38
CA LEU A 553 -25.79 24.19 28.29
C LEU A 553 -26.39 24.62 29.63
N THR A 554 -27.55 25.30 29.62
CA THR A 554 -28.29 25.60 30.86
C THR A 554 -28.64 24.33 31.64
N THR A 555 -29.11 23.28 30.95
CA THR A 555 -29.43 22.00 31.60
C THR A 555 -28.21 21.36 32.27
N ILE A 556 -27.03 21.45 31.65
CA ILE A 556 -25.77 21.01 32.27
C ILE A 556 -25.47 21.84 33.51
N ASN A 557 -25.53 23.17 33.42
CA ASN A 557 -25.16 24.08 34.51
C ASN A 557 -26.12 23.94 35.72
N ASP A 558 -27.40 23.69 35.50
CA ASP A 558 -28.36 23.40 36.57
C ASP A 558 -27.99 22.10 37.31
N LEU A 559 -27.57 21.06 36.58
CA LEU A 559 -27.09 19.79 37.16
C LEU A 559 -25.75 19.98 37.90
N CYS A 560 -24.84 20.82 37.38
CA CYS A 560 -23.60 21.19 38.06
C CYS A 560 -23.88 21.77 39.45
N ASN A 561 -24.82 22.72 39.53
CA ASN A 561 -25.16 23.43 40.75
C ASN A 561 -25.84 22.52 41.78
N GLN A 562 -26.68 21.59 41.34
CA GLN A 562 -27.36 20.61 42.22
C GLN A 562 -26.37 19.70 42.97
N SER A 563 -25.21 19.39 42.38
CA SER A 563 -24.16 18.59 43.04
C SER A 563 -23.42 19.31 44.19
N THR A 564 -23.74 20.59 44.47
CA THR A 564 -23.08 21.39 45.53
C THR A 564 -23.93 21.59 46.79
N GLN A 565 -25.19 21.15 46.80
CA GLN A 565 -26.09 21.22 47.96
C GLN A 565 -25.88 20.01 48.90
N PRO A 566 -25.69 20.21 50.22
CA PRO A 566 -25.64 19.11 51.18
C PRO A 566 -26.99 18.38 51.24
N LYS A 567 -26.96 17.05 51.22
CA LYS A 567 -28.16 16.21 51.31
C LYS A 567 -28.75 16.28 52.74
N VAL A 568 -29.61 17.27 52.99
CA VAL A 568 -30.30 17.44 54.27
C VAL A 568 -31.14 16.21 54.55
N THR A 569 -30.69 15.40 55.50
CA THR A 569 -31.39 14.21 55.96
C THR A 569 -32.25 14.61 57.15
N ASN A 570 -33.56 14.78 56.93
CA ASN A 570 -34.50 14.99 58.03
C ASN A 570 -34.69 13.69 58.81
N THR A 571 -33.97 13.55 59.91
CA THR A 571 -34.22 12.52 60.92
C THR A 571 -35.19 13.08 61.96
N GLN A 572 -36.37 12.47 62.10
CA GLN A 572 -37.24 12.75 63.24
C GLN A 572 -36.64 12.18 64.52
N GLU A 573 -36.66 12.96 65.60
CA GLU A 573 -36.29 12.51 66.93
C GLU A 573 -37.27 11.47 67.48
N ASN A 574 -36.78 10.51 68.25
CA ASN A 574 -37.41 10.20 69.53
C ASN A 574 -36.41 9.66 70.57
N SER A 575 -36.68 9.92 71.84
CA SER A 575 -35.71 9.83 72.95
C SER A 575 -35.88 8.58 73.83
N GLY A 576 -34.80 8.12 74.48
CA GLY A 576 -34.82 6.99 75.43
C GLY A 576 -33.46 6.64 76.04
N VAL A 577 -33.41 6.24 77.33
CA VAL A 577 -32.19 6.26 78.17
C VAL A 577 -31.94 4.93 78.94
N ALA A 578 -30.65 4.59 79.14
CA ALA A 578 -30.02 3.71 80.18
C ALA A 578 -30.01 2.14 80.12
N ARG A 579 -28.82 1.58 79.79
CA ARG A 579 -27.88 0.75 80.61
C ARG A 579 -28.37 -0.47 81.46
N SER A 580 -27.85 -1.70 81.16
CA SER A 580 -27.14 -2.67 82.07
C SER A 580 -27.24 -4.18 81.67
N GLY A 581 -26.24 -5.03 82.01
CA GLY A 581 -26.33 -6.53 82.05
C GLY A 581 -25.31 -7.35 81.21
N LYS A 582 -24.90 -8.58 81.64
CA LYS A 582 -23.79 -9.42 81.05
C LYS A 582 -24.14 -10.98 81.01
N PRO A 583 -23.24 -12.00 80.75
CA PRO A 583 -23.40 -13.12 79.77
C PRO A 583 -23.45 -14.57 80.39
N PRO A 584 -23.45 -15.69 79.62
CA PRO A 584 -22.26 -16.37 78.98
C PRO A 584 -22.30 -16.35 77.42
N GLU A 585 -21.42 -16.93 76.57
CA GLU A 585 -20.38 -18.02 76.53
C GLU A 585 -20.86 -19.48 76.30
N PRO A 586 -20.06 -20.39 75.66
CA PRO A 586 -18.61 -20.32 75.38
C PRO A 586 -18.14 -20.57 73.91
N SER A 587 -16.86 -20.25 73.67
CA SER A 587 -16.01 -20.67 72.53
C SER A 587 -15.18 -21.94 72.95
N PRO A 588 -14.42 -22.67 72.08
CA PRO A 588 -13.15 -22.14 71.54
C PRO A 588 -12.66 -22.71 70.17
N GLY A 589 -11.59 -22.10 69.64
CA GLY A 589 -10.67 -22.72 68.66
C GLY A 589 -9.66 -23.69 69.33
N PRO A 590 -8.54 -24.08 68.67
CA PRO A 590 -7.53 -23.13 68.17
C PRO A 590 -6.89 -23.48 66.79
N GLY A 591 -5.95 -22.64 66.34
CA GLY A 591 -5.07 -22.89 65.17
C GLY A 591 -3.82 -23.74 65.52
N PRO A 592 -2.61 -23.53 64.92
CA PRO A 592 -2.18 -22.38 64.12
C PRO A 592 -1.25 -22.65 62.88
N SER A 593 -1.00 -21.57 62.12
CA SER A 593 0.26 -21.11 61.47
C SER A 593 1.17 -21.98 60.57
N ASP A 594 1.61 -21.31 59.49
CA ASP A 594 2.95 -21.26 58.87
C ASP A 594 3.34 -22.04 57.57
N ASP A 595 3.74 -21.19 56.60
CA ASP A 595 4.85 -21.27 55.62
C ASP A 595 4.79 -22.12 54.32
N SER A 596 5.40 -21.50 53.29
CA SER A 596 6.22 -22.08 52.21
C SER A 596 5.66 -22.92 51.05
N SER A 597 5.72 -22.27 49.88
CA SER A 597 6.45 -22.75 48.67
C SER A 597 5.91 -23.86 47.74
N ALA A 598 6.29 -23.68 46.46
CA ALA A 598 6.50 -24.67 45.39
C ALA A 598 5.36 -25.03 44.40
N LYS A 599 5.79 -25.27 43.15
CA LYS A 599 5.01 -25.69 41.97
C LYS A 599 5.10 -27.21 41.76
N ALA A 600 4.00 -27.84 41.33
CA ALA A 600 3.89 -28.93 40.34
C ALA A 600 2.37 -29.11 40.05
N VAL A 601 1.80 -29.35 38.85
CA VAL A 601 2.08 -30.34 37.78
C VAL A 601 2.05 -31.76 38.39
N ASP A 602 1.12 -32.66 38.14
CA ASP A 602 0.47 -33.17 36.91
C ASP A 602 -0.87 -33.85 37.38
N THR A 603 -1.91 -34.21 36.63
CA THR A 603 -2.02 -34.97 35.38
C THR A 603 -3.52 -35.09 34.97
N ASN A 604 -3.81 -35.27 33.67
CA ASN A 604 -4.79 -36.19 33.03
C ASN A 604 -6.15 -36.59 33.69
N SER A 605 -7.27 -36.83 32.98
CA SER A 605 -7.46 -37.14 31.55
C SER A 605 -8.85 -36.74 30.99
N GLN A 606 -8.86 -36.56 29.67
CA GLN A 606 -9.93 -36.64 28.67
C GLN A 606 -11.28 -37.32 29.04
N ALA A 607 -12.36 -36.77 28.45
CA ALA A 607 -13.31 -37.57 27.67
C ALA A 607 -13.89 -36.72 26.52
N GLU A 608 -13.53 -37.05 25.28
CA GLU A 608 -14.23 -36.55 24.08
C GLU A 608 -15.49 -37.38 23.82
N ARG A 609 -16.51 -36.78 23.19
CA ARG A 609 -17.42 -37.55 22.34
C ARG A 609 -17.89 -36.71 21.15
N SER A 610 -17.64 -37.22 19.94
CA SER A 610 -18.12 -36.67 18.69
C SER A 610 -19.62 -36.92 18.48
N GLU A 611 -20.30 -36.04 17.74
CA GLU A 611 -21.46 -36.41 16.92
C GLU A 611 -21.32 -35.85 15.50
N LYS A 612 -21.97 -36.52 14.55
CA LYS A 612 -21.72 -36.39 13.10
C LYS A 612 -23.06 -36.48 12.33
N GLY A 613 -23.30 -35.52 11.42
CA GLY A 613 -24.38 -35.58 10.40
C GLY A 613 -25.75 -35.10 10.89
N LYS A 614 -26.58 -34.44 10.07
CA LYS A 614 -26.82 -34.67 8.63
C LYS A 614 -27.21 -33.40 7.85
N GLU A 615 -27.22 -33.54 6.53
CA GLU A 615 -27.76 -32.58 5.55
C GLU A 615 -29.28 -32.37 5.67
N GLY A 616 -29.73 -31.22 5.15
CA GLY A 616 -31.12 -30.89 4.85
C GLY A 616 -31.15 -29.71 3.89
N ASP A 617 -31.58 -29.95 2.65
CA ASP A 617 -31.75 -28.92 1.62
C ASP A 617 -32.93 -27.99 1.93
N ASP A 618 -32.89 -26.76 1.43
CA ASP A 618 -34.07 -26.12 0.85
C ASP A 618 -33.68 -24.92 -0.05
N ALA A 619 -34.12 -24.95 -1.30
CA ALA A 619 -33.97 -23.84 -2.25
C ALA A 619 -35.21 -23.71 -3.17
N HIS A 620 -35.72 -22.49 -3.25
CA HIS A 620 -36.80 -22.04 -4.13
C HIS A 620 -36.38 -20.70 -4.77
N GLU A 621 -36.77 -20.33 -5.99
CA GLU A 621 -37.41 -21.04 -7.11
C GLU A 621 -37.28 -20.13 -8.35
N ALA A 622 -36.98 -20.65 -9.54
CA ALA A 622 -37.29 -19.98 -10.82
C ALA A 622 -37.32 -21.00 -11.97
N LYS A 623 -38.35 -20.94 -12.83
CA LYS A 623 -38.74 -22.00 -13.76
C LYS A 623 -38.35 -21.71 -15.22
N ALA A 624 -38.02 -22.77 -15.97
CA ALA A 624 -38.37 -22.90 -17.39
C ALA A 624 -38.48 -24.39 -17.80
N GLY A 625 -39.65 -24.83 -18.25
CA GLY A 625 -39.78 -26.04 -19.09
C GLY A 625 -39.54 -25.69 -20.56
N THR A 626 -39.53 -26.61 -21.54
CA THR A 626 -39.94 -28.04 -21.59
C THR A 626 -39.18 -28.74 -22.73
N GLY A 627 -38.95 -30.06 -22.63
CA GLY A 627 -38.54 -30.91 -23.77
C GLY A 627 -39.71 -31.24 -24.72
N PRO A 628 -39.66 -32.32 -25.55
CA PRO A 628 -38.75 -33.49 -25.52
C PRO A 628 -38.19 -33.82 -26.96
N MET A 629 -37.68 -35.00 -27.39
CA MET A 629 -37.32 -36.31 -26.82
C MET A 629 -36.36 -37.08 -27.78
N LEU A 630 -35.53 -38.01 -27.27
CA LEU A 630 -34.87 -39.17 -27.98
C LEU A 630 -33.86 -38.82 -29.11
N THR A 631 -32.82 -39.63 -29.43
CA THR A 631 -32.54 -41.06 -29.17
C THR A 631 -31.02 -41.32 -29.07
N ILE A 632 -30.61 -42.46 -28.50
CA ILE A 632 -29.20 -42.89 -28.39
C ILE A 632 -28.70 -43.53 -29.70
N GLY A 633 -27.47 -43.22 -30.15
CA GLY A 633 -26.83 -43.90 -31.27
C GLY A 633 -25.32 -43.60 -31.40
N THR A 634 -24.48 -44.63 -31.36
CA THR A 634 -23.01 -44.54 -31.46
C THR A 634 -22.49 -44.66 -32.89
N LYS A 635 -21.68 -43.70 -33.36
CA LYS A 635 -20.35 -43.90 -34.03
C LYS A 635 -19.76 -42.62 -34.62
N ARG A 636 -18.45 -42.66 -34.87
CA ARG A 636 -17.61 -41.61 -35.50
C ARG A 636 -18.17 -41.14 -36.85
N ALA A 637 -18.08 -39.84 -37.11
CA ALA A 637 -17.92 -39.27 -38.45
C ALA A 637 -16.93 -38.11 -38.40
N GLN A 638 -16.11 -37.97 -39.45
CA GLN A 638 -15.30 -36.78 -39.70
C GLN A 638 -16.22 -35.66 -40.22
N VAL A 639 -15.87 -34.40 -39.97
CA VAL A 639 -16.58 -33.24 -40.54
C VAL A 639 -15.56 -32.31 -41.17
N GLU A 640 -15.62 -32.17 -42.49
CA GLU A 640 -15.01 -31.06 -43.22
C GLU A 640 -15.72 -29.76 -42.82
N VAL A 641 -14.96 -28.68 -42.62
CA VAL A 641 -15.52 -27.34 -42.45
C VAL A 641 -15.14 -26.50 -43.67
N ILE A 642 -16.17 -26.10 -44.42
CA ILE A 642 -16.08 -25.21 -45.57
C ILE A 642 -15.84 -23.78 -45.06
N PHE A 643 -14.79 -23.13 -45.56
CA PHE A 643 -14.53 -21.72 -45.30
C PHE A 643 -15.38 -20.82 -46.21
N PRO A 644 -16.00 -19.75 -45.69
CA PRO A 644 -16.36 -18.58 -46.47
C PRO A 644 -15.11 -17.69 -46.65
N THR A 645 -14.84 -17.32 -47.89
CA THR A 645 -13.73 -16.44 -48.28
C THR A 645 -13.87 -15.04 -47.66
N ILE A 646 -12.84 -14.56 -46.97
CA ILE A 646 -12.66 -13.12 -46.69
C ILE A 646 -11.50 -12.62 -47.54
N THR A 647 -11.75 -11.55 -48.29
CA THR A 647 -10.80 -10.91 -49.19
C THR A 647 -9.63 -10.29 -48.44
N LYS A 648 -8.41 -10.48 -48.96
CA LYS A 648 -7.26 -9.69 -48.53
C LYS A 648 -7.51 -8.21 -48.81
N ASN A 649 -7.48 -7.39 -47.76
CA ASN A 649 -6.92 -6.05 -47.86
C ASN A 649 -5.59 -6.10 -47.12
N GLU A 650 -4.54 -5.58 -47.77
CA GLU A 650 -3.28 -5.26 -47.11
C GLU A 650 -3.46 -3.94 -46.33
N ASP A 651 -2.60 -3.68 -45.35
CA ASP A 651 -2.59 -2.54 -44.43
C ASP A 651 -3.80 -2.39 -43.47
N ASP A 652 -3.71 -3.00 -42.27
CA ASP A 652 -4.02 -2.35 -40.99
C ASP A 652 -3.64 -3.24 -39.78
N SER A 653 -2.48 -2.95 -39.16
CA SER A 653 -1.96 -3.63 -37.94
C SER A 653 -1.79 -2.67 -36.74
N CYS A 654 -2.13 -1.39 -36.90
CA CYS A 654 -1.87 -0.33 -35.92
C CYS A 654 -3.16 0.00 -35.14
N PRO A 655 -3.20 -0.11 -33.80
CA PRO A 655 -4.40 0.23 -33.00
C PRO A 655 -4.78 1.72 -33.13
N PRO A 656 -6.07 2.09 -32.96
CA PRO A 656 -6.58 3.44 -33.24
C PRO A 656 -6.09 4.56 -32.30
N THR A 657 -5.10 4.28 -31.44
CA THR A 657 -4.50 5.20 -30.46
C THR A 657 -3.00 5.41 -30.66
N MET A 658 -2.36 4.76 -31.64
CA MET A 658 -0.95 4.95 -31.96
C MET A 658 -0.78 5.74 -33.26
N THR A 659 0.22 6.63 -33.31
CA THR A 659 0.56 7.34 -34.55
C THR A 659 1.35 6.42 -35.47
N ARG A 660 1.23 6.62 -36.79
CA ARG A 660 1.96 5.85 -37.81
C ARG A 660 3.46 5.75 -37.52
N THR A 661 4.08 6.85 -37.07
CA THR A 661 5.50 6.92 -36.69
C THR A 661 5.86 6.04 -35.48
N GLN A 662 4.91 5.78 -34.56
CA GLN A 662 5.12 4.85 -33.44
C GLN A 662 5.05 3.39 -33.89
N CYS A 663 4.14 3.07 -34.83
CA CYS A 663 4.08 1.74 -35.45
C CYS A 663 5.32 1.46 -36.33
N GLU A 664 5.77 2.42 -37.14
CA GLU A 664 7.00 2.34 -37.95
C GLU A 664 8.28 2.18 -37.10
N ALA A 665 8.31 2.68 -35.87
CA ALA A 665 9.43 2.48 -34.94
C ALA A 665 9.47 1.05 -34.39
N ALA A 666 8.31 0.46 -34.08
CA ALA A 666 8.21 -0.92 -33.61
C ALA A 666 8.61 -1.94 -34.70
N GLU A 667 8.20 -1.69 -35.96
CA GLU A 667 8.54 -2.55 -37.10
C GLU A 667 10.03 -2.50 -37.44
N LYS A 668 10.66 -1.32 -37.39
CA LYS A 668 12.11 -1.18 -37.57
C LYS A 668 12.89 -1.99 -36.53
N PHE A 669 12.45 -1.96 -35.27
CA PHE A 669 13.08 -2.71 -34.18
C PHE A 669 13.07 -4.24 -34.43
N THR A 670 11.99 -4.77 -35.01
CA THR A 670 11.92 -6.19 -35.39
C THR A 670 12.73 -6.54 -36.65
N SER A 671 12.88 -5.61 -37.61
CA SER A 671 13.57 -5.88 -38.87
C SER A 671 15.09 -6.05 -38.73
N HIS A 672 15.73 -5.41 -37.75
CA HIS A 672 17.19 -5.41 -37.62
C HIS A 672 17.80 -6.70 -37.01
N TYR A 673 16.99 -7.61 -36.47
CA TYR A 673 17.47 -8.85 -35.85
C TYR A 673 17.43 -10.09 -36.75
N SER A 674 17.07 -9.94 -38.03
CA SER A 674 17.02 -11.06 -38.99
C SER A 674 18.28 -11.14 -39.86
N GLY A 675 19.32 -11.83 -39.36
CA GLY A 675 20.48 -12.24 -40.15
C GLY A 675 20.13 -13.38 -41.13
N PRO A 676 20.83 -13.49 -42.29
CA PRO A 676 20.40 -14.38 -43.37
C PRO A 676 20.77 -15.84 -43.08
N ASN A 677 19.81 -16.75 -43.22
CA ASN A 677 20.08 -18.19 -43.32
C ASN A 677 19.80 -18.69 -44.74
N THR A 678 20.67 -19.57 -45.20
CA THR A 678 20.81 -19.96 -46.60
C THR A 678 19.93 -21.14 -46.99
N GLY A 679 19.23 -21.00 -48.12
CA GLY A 679 19.02 -22.06 -49.12
C GLY A 679 18.01 -23.18 -48.82
N GLU A 680 16.99 -23.27 -49.67
CA GLU A 680 16.77 -24.48 -50.48
C GLU A 680 15.92 -24.16 -51.74
N ALA A 681 15.86 -25.09 -52.68
CA ALA A 681 15.53 -24.84 -54.10
C ALA A 681 14.05 -25.08 -54.48
N GLY A 682 13.56 -24.43 -55.55
CA GLY A 682 12.17 -24.66 -56.03
C GLY A 682 11.72 -23.91 -57.29
N THR A 683 12.20 -24.34 -58.47
CA THR A 683 11.50 -24.29 -59.78
C THR A 683 10.78 -23.01 -60.25
N GLY A 684 11.54 -22.19 -61.00
CA GLY A 684 11.22 -21.53 -62.28
C GLY A 684 9.79 -21.22 -62.77
N LYS A 685 9.64 -19.98 -63.25
CA LYS A 685 9.09 -19.69 -64.59
C LYS A 685 9.73 -18.43 -65.19
N THR A 686 9.95 -18.45 -66.50
CA THR A 686 10.47 -17.33 -67.30
C THR A 686 9.36 -16.38 -67.73
N ASP A 687 9.72 -15.11 -67.95
CA ASP A 687 9.20 -14.10 -68.91
C ASP A 687 9.53 -12.70 -68.32
N GLY A 688 10.00 -11.67 -69.03
CA GLY A 688 10.46 -11.54 -70.41
C GLY A 688 10.54 -10.06 -70.82
N ALA A 689 11.75 -9.49 -70.96
CA ALA A 689 12.05 -8.09 -71.37
C ALA A 689 11.49 -6.98 -70.43
N THR A 690 11.98 -5.73 -70.40
CA THR A 690 12.79 -4.95 -71.36
C THR A 690 13.61 -3.88 -70.61
N SER A 691 14.83 -3.55 -71.06
CA SER A 691 15.52 -2.31 -70.66
C SER A 691 15.01 -1.13 -71.51
N PRO A 692 15.13 0.14 -71.05
CA PRO A 692 16.27 0.90 -71.58
C PRO A 692 16.91 1.90 -70.60
N GLN A 693 18.25 1.89 -70.64
CA GLN A 693 19.15 3.04 -70.80
C GLN A 693 18.94 4.31 -69.94
N THR A 694 19.97 4.61 -69.14
CA THR A 694 20.39 5.96 -68.77
C THR A 694 20.76 6.81 -70.00
N PRO A 695 20.70 8.14 -69.86
CA PRO A 695 21.75 9.00 -70.44
C PRO A 695 22.43 9.88 -69.38
N SER A 696 23.74 10.05 -69.55
CA SER A 696 24.62 10.91 -68.74
C SER A 696 24.66 12.35 -69.28
N LYS A 697 24.81 13.33 -68.38
CA LYS A 697 25.35 14.71 -68.53
C LYS A 697 25.44 15.29 -67.11
N ASN A 698 26.58 15.47 -66.43
CA ASN A 698 27.90 16.02 -66.78
C ASN A 698 27.91 17.56 -66.89
N THR A 699 28.91 18.21 -66.25
CA THR A 699 29.24 19.66 -66.21
C THR A 699 28.27 20.57 -65.41
N ASN A 700 28.69 21.62 -64.67
CA ASN A 700 30.02 22.12 -64.27
C ASN A 700 29.87 23.25 -63.20
N ASP A 701 30.98 23.65 -62.54
CA ASP A 701 31.33 25.02 -62.10
C ASP A 701 30.42 25.79 -61.09
N GLU A 702 30.87 26.76 -60.28
CA GLU A 702 32.15 27.06 -59.59
C GLU A 702 31.86 28.21 -58.57
N ALA A 703 32.81 28.55 -57.68
CA ALA A 703 32.87 29.75 -56.83
C ALA A 703 31.77 29.94 -55.72
N SER A 704 32.07 30.49 -54.54
CA SER A 704 33.29 31.10 -53.97
C SER A 704 33.50 30.71 -52.51
#